data_AF-A0A1Y2GLH5-F1
#
_entry.id   AF-A0A1Y2GLH5-F1
#
_cell.length_a   1.000
_cell.length_b   1.000
_cell.length_c   1.000
_cell.angle_alpha   90.00
_cell.angle_beta   90.00
_cell.angle_gamma   90.00
#
_symmetry.space_group_name_H-M   'P 1'
#
loop_
_entity.id
_entity.type
_entity.pdbx_description
1 polymer ?
#
loop_
_entity_poly.entity_id
_entity_poly.type
_entity_poly.pdbx_seq_one_letter_code
_entity_poly.pdbx_strand_id
1 'polypeptide(L)'
;MKSKLLSLVYLQVAWITDLFFDEGFTRIQLLSLKTQGAGRDAGSNPPFHYSNPMAPTMPERKTTINKGGKAAVTPASIDVVLEDSINIVRMILLTDKDIAFEEDLLRNPYSLRHWMRYLDHHESSPIAQRFIVYERAVKELPGSYKLWKAYLDQRKQHLIKRGLPFVKAQDEWESVDDCYERALVLLHKMPRIWIDYLEHLMATPRITKTRRTFDRSLRALPITQHIRIWGLYLSWAKKIGGETALKVYKRYLKLEPNHGEDYVDLLNSMERYDEAASRLCKMINDENFQSMHGKSHYQLWRQLCDIICTHPKDIKSLPIEKIIRSGIRRFTDQTGRLWNDLAKYWILLNHFEKARDIYEEAITSVMTVRDFTQVFDAYAEFEESVISAKMEAAEIAEAEGEEVDQIDLDMRLMRLERLMERRPFLVNEVLLRQNPNSVHEWQKRVELWGDNSQKVVETYTQAVTTIHPKKADGKFNTLWINFAKFYEEGNDIVSARTIFEKAVKVNYKTVNDLADVWCEYAEMELRKENYDAALQVMGRATIPPKQKNIAFHDETLPVQIRVYKSLRLWSFYVDLEESIGTIDSTKAVYDKILELKIANPQIIVNYANFLEENKFFEDSYKVYERGIDLFGYPIAFELWNTYLLKFINRYGGTKLERARDLFEQALDKMPAKYAKPLYLMYGELEETHGLARHAMSIYDRATKAVASEDRADMYHFYIAKAATMFGVTSTREIYERAIETLPDKDARMMCMRFAEMERKLGEIDRARGIFAHGSQFSDPRIASDYWQAWHDFEVQHGNEDTFKEMLRIKRSVQVKFNTDVSYITAQMLQTQEGLKVGGTSGDAMQTLDRMTSGGPGEMNFVKSKAHSVQATHGDDVKSSESTAPEVPANPDEIAIDDDEDL
;
A
#
# COMPACT_ATOMS: atom_id res chain seq x y z
N MET A 1 -3.54 26.75 41.28
CA MET A 1 -3.06 25.88 40.18
C MET A 1 -4.19 25.50 39.19
N LYS A 2 -5.09 26.43 38.85
CA LYS A 2 -6.19 26.23 37.86
C LYS A 2 -6.35 27.40 36.85
N SER A 3 -5.49 28.40 36.91
CA SER A 3 -5.54 29.59 36.04
C SER A 3 -4.45 29.65 34.96
N LYS A 4 -3.43 28.77 35.02
CA LYS A 4 -2.34 28.70 34.03
C LYS A 4 -2.58 27.74 32.84
N LEU A 5 -3.66 26.96 32.87
CA LEU A 5 -4.00 26.00 31.79
C LEU A 5 -4.91 26.62 30.72
N LEU A 6 -5.64 27.69 31.03
CA LEU A 6 -6.54 28.38 30.07
C LEU A 6 -5.82 29.39 29.17
N SER A 7 -4.63 29.87 29.54
CA SER A 7 -3.84 30.77 28.69
C SER A 7 -3.00 30.05 27.63
N LEU A 8 -2.79 28.74 27.77
CA LEU A 8 -1.98 27.93 26.84
C LEU A 8 -2.80 27.38 25.67
N VAL A 9 -4.12 27.23 25.83
CA VAL A 9 -5.02 26.77 24.74
C VAL A 9 -5.38 27.92 23.79
N TYR A 10 -5.42 29.17 24.28
CA TYR A 10 -5.71 30.35 23.43
C TYR A 10 -4.53 30.84 22.59
N LEU A 11 -3.29 30.45 22.93
CA LEU A 11 -2.09 30.87 22.17
C LEU A 11 -1.77 29.95 20.98
N GLN A 12 -2.36 28.75 20.92
CA GLN A 12 -2.06 27.76 19.89
C GLN A 12 -3.01 27.81 18.66
N VAL A 13 -4.09 28.59 18.76
CA VAL A 13 -5.04 28.82 17.64
C VAL A 13 -4.66 30.06 16.81
N ALA A 14 -3.77 30.92 17.31
CA ALA A 14 -3.32 32.13 16.59
C ALA A 14 -2.09 31.91 15.67
N TRP A 15 -1.51 30.69 15.63
CA TRP A 15 -0.30 30.40 14.83
C TRP A 15 -0.55 29.65 13.52
N ILE A 16 -1.81 29.34 13.16
CA ILE A 16 -2.15 28.60 11.93
C ILE A 16 -2.90 29.46 10.89
N THR A 17 -3.34 30.67 11.25
CA THR A 17 -4.06 31.56 10.33
C THR A 17 -3.20 32.57 9.58
N ASP A 18 -1.90 32.66 9.87
CA ASP A 18 -1.00 33.68 9.28
C ASP A 18 -0.04 33.15 8.20
N LEU A 19 -0.22 31.91 7.69
CA LEU A 19 0.70 31.33 6.70
C LEU A 19 0.20 31.28 5.25
N PHE A 20 -0.98 31.83 4.94
CA PHE A 20 -1.48 31.87 3.56
C PHE A 20 -2.32 33.13 3.33
N PHE A 21 -1.71 34.31 3.29
CA PHE A 21 -2.12 35.44 2.44
C PHE A 21 -1.21 36.65 2.73
N ASP A 22 -0.08 36.75 2.02
CA ASP A 22 0.33 38.00 1.36
C ASP A 22 1.56 37.76 0.47
N GLU A 23 1.40 37.96 -0.84
CA GLU A 23 2.13 38.99 -1.57
C GLU A 23 1.77 38.95 -3.07
N GLY A 24 1.32 40.10 -3.57
CA GLY A 24 1.38 40.42 -4.99
C GLY A 24 0.04 40.79 -5.63
N PHE A 25 -0.53 41.94 -5.27
CA PHE A 25 -0.94 42.91 -6.30
C PHE A 25 -1.14 44.30 -5.70
N THR A 26 -0.16 45.16 -5.95
CA THR A 26 -0.24 46.60 -5.67
C THR A 26 -0.90 47.35 -6.83
N ARG A 27 -1.71 48.33 -6.42
CA ARG A 27 -1.96 49.66 -7.00
C ARG A 27 -3.10 49.90 -8.02
N ILE A 28 -4.02 50.73 -7.52
CA ILE A 28 -4.48 52.04 -8.09
C ILE A 28 -5.57 51.92 -9.17
N GLN A 29 -6.75 52.52 -9.09
CA GLN A 29 -7.13 53.86 -8.62
C GLN A 29 -8.67 53.92 -8.51
N LEU A 30 -9.24 54.46 -7.44
CA LEU A 30 -10.53 55.18 -7.52
C LEU A 30 -10.65 56.12 -6.30
N LEU A 31 -10.32 57.38 -6.54
CA LEU A 31 -10.58 58.49 -5.63
C LEU A 31 -11.96 59.09 -5.97
N SER A 32 -12.81 59.11 -4.93
CA SER A 32 -13.48 60.32 -4.42
C SER A 32 -14.56 61.01 -5.28
N LEU A 33 -15.81 61.00 -4.77
CA LEU A 33 -16.52 62.17 -4.18
C LEU A 33 -18.02 61.80 -4.01
N LYS A 34 -18.53 61.75 -2.76
CA LYS A 34 -19.41 62.77 -2.11
C LYS A 34 -20.60 63.19 -3.01
N THR A 35 -21.87 62.99 -2.64
CA THR A 35 -22.56 63.57 -1.47
C THR A 35 -23.89 62.85 -1.15
N GLN A 36 -24.24 62.82 0.14
CA GLN A 36 -25.58 62.55 0.69
C GLN A 36 -26.47 63.81 0.64
N GLY A 37 -27.80 63.63 0.63
CA GLY A 37 -28.74 64.54 1.32
C GLY A 37 -30.07 64.88 0.62
N ALA A 38 -31.14 64.19 1.04
CA ALA A 38 -32.54 64.63 1.33
C ALA A 38 -33.26 65.70 0.45
N GLY A 39 -34.56 65.62 0.10
CA GLY A 39 -35.66 64.69 0.40
C GLY A 39 -36.98 65.10 -0.30
N ARG A 40 -38.00 64.21 -0.25
CA ARG A 40 -39.49 64.38 -0.19
C ARG A 40 -40.16 65.63 -0.82
N ASP A 41 -41.28 65.63 -1.56
CA ASP A 41 -42.47 64.76 -1.63
C ASP A 41 -43.33 65.04 -2.90
N ALA A 42 -44.25 64.11 -3.18
CA ALA A 42 -45.56 64.21 -3.86
C ALA A 42 -45.68 64.05 -5.40
N GLY A 43 -46.42 63.00 -5.82
CA GLY A 43 -47.10 62.96 -7.13
C GLY A 43 -47.41 61.57 -7.72
N SER A 44 -48.41 60.86 -7.19
CA SER A 44 -49.28 59.87 -7.85
C SER A 44 -48.67 58.74 -8.73
N ASN A 45 -48.70 57.52 -8.19
CA ASN A 45 -48.83 56.24 -8.93
C ASN A 45 -50.32 56.00 -9.27
N PRO A 46 -50.75 55.14 -10.24
CA PRO A 46 -50.54 53.69 -10.10
C PRO A 46 -50.52 52.92 -11.48
N PRO A 47 -50.83 51.59 -11.59
CA PRO A 47 -49.93 50.58 -12.18
C PRO A 47 -50.56 49.87 -13.39
N PHE A 48 -49.84 49.01 -14.15
CA PHE A 48 -50.53 48.02 -15.01
C PHE A 48 -49.82 46.67 -15.08
N HIS A 49 -50.49 45.69 -14.49
CA HIS A 49 -50.30 44.24 -14.59
C HIS A 49 -50.90 43.70 -15.90
N TYR A 50 -50.33 42.59 -16.39
CA TYR A 50 -50.90 41.71 -17.41
C TYR A 50 -51.93 40.73 -16.81
N SER A 51 -53.06 40.51 -17.49
CA SER A 51 -53.75 39.22 -17.67
C SER A 51 -54.95 39.32 -18.65
N ASN A 52 -55.10 38.27 -19.48
CA ASN A 52 -56.04 38.00 -20.61
C ASN A 52 -57.53 37.80 -20.16
N PRO A 53 -58.61 37.56 -20.98
CA PRO A 53 -58.74 37.12 -22.40
C PRO A 53 -59.98 37.64 -23.23
N MET A 54 -60.26 36.99 -24.38
CA MET A 54 -61.51 36.85 -25.19
C MET A 54 -61.76 37.68 -26.49
N ALA A 55 -62.13 36.97 -27.57
CA ALA A 55 -62.50 37.43 -28.94
C ALA A 55 -64.02 37.75 -29.06
N PRO A 56 -64.56 38.46 -30.10
CA PRO A 56 -64.84 37.88 -31.45
C PRO A 56 -64.97 38.84 -32.70
N THR A 57 -64.98 38.23 -33.90
CA THR A 57 -65.73 38.52 -35.19
C THR A 57 -65.64 39.85 -36.01
N MET A 58 -65.12 39.74 -37.25
CA MET A 58 -65.63 40.12 -38.62
C MET A 58 -66.36 41.47 -38.88
N PRO A 59 -66.22 42.13 -40.08
CA PRO A 59 -66.86 41.64 -41.32
C PRO A 59 -66.15 41.90 -42.69
N GLU A 60 -66.61 41.14 -43.70
CA GLU A 60 -66.28 41.23 -45.13
C GLU A 60 -66.97 42.41 -45.87
N ARG A 61 -66.37 42.91 -46.96
CA ARG A 61 -67.14 43.38 -48.13
C ARG A 61 -66.40 43.30 -49.47
N LYS A 62 -67.13 42.67 -50.40
CA LYS A 62 -66.92 42.40 -51.84
C LYS A 62 -66.52 43.62 -52.67
N THR A 63 -65.68 43.41 -53.69
CA THR A 63 -65.73 44.17 -54.95
C THR A 63 -65.58 43.24 -56.16
N THR A 64 -66.27 43.65 -57.21
CA THR A 64 -66.78 42.90 -58.35
C THR A 64 -65.79 42.68 -59.47
N ILE A 65 -65.93 41.53 -60.12
CA ILE A 65 -65.42 41.22 -61.46
C ILE A 65 -66.12 42.12 -62.48
N ASN A 66 -65.35 42.79 -63.35
CA ASN A 66 -65.84 43.18 -64.67
C ASN A 66 -64.77 42.90 -65.74
N LYS A 67 -65.23 42.34 -66.85
CA LYS A 67 -64.43 41.80 -67.96
C LYS A 67 -63.87 42.91 -68.86
N GLY A 68 -62.68 42.68 -69.42
CA GLY A 68 -62.25 43.36 -70.65
C GLY A 68 -60.76 43.20 -70.96
N GLY A 69 -60.46 42.58 -72.11
CA GLY A 69 -59.20 42.83 -72.83
C GLY A 69 -58.10 41.78 -72.71
N LYS A 70 -58.08 40.83 -73.65
CA LYS A 70 -56.93 39.97 -73.96
C LYS A 70 -55.75 40.83 -74.47
N ALA A 71 -54.55 40.55 -73.97
CA ALA A 71 -53.34 40.52 -74.80
C ALA A 71 -52.31 39.62 -74.11
N ALA A 72 -52.06 38.46 -74.70
CA ALA A 72 -50.93 37.62 -74.36
C ALA A 72 -49.65 38.36 -74.76
N VAL A 73 -48.76 38.60 -73.80
CA VAL A 73 -47.37 38.99 -74.06
C VAL A 73 -46.49 38.03 -73.27
N THR A 74 -45.70 37.26 -74.02
CA THR A 74 -44.81 36.20 -73.58
C THR A 74 -43.67 36.72 -72.68
N PRO A 75 -43.06 35.90 -71.80
CA PRO A 75 -41.98 36.29 -70.90
C PRO A 75 -40.64 36.64 -71.59
N ALA A 76 -40.56 36.47 -72.92
CA ALA A 76 -39.33 36.64 -73.70
C ALA A 76 -39.00 38.11 -74.05
N SER A 77 -39.85 39.07 -73.72
CA SER A 77 -39.66 40.49 -74.09
C SER A 77 -39.22 41.39 -72.92
N ILE A 78 -39.12 40.87 -71.69
CA ILE A 78 -38.60 41.61 -70.52
C ILE A 78 -37.09 41.35 -70.33
N ASP A 79 -36.63 40.14 -70.67
CA ASP A 79 -35.19 39.80 -70.64
C ASP A 79 -34.40 40.53 -71.74
N VAL A 80 -35.01 40.77 -72.91
CA VAL A 80 -34.38 41.52 -74.02
C VAL A 80 -34.22 43.01 -73.68
N VAL A 81 -35.17 43.60 -72.95
CA VAL A 81 -35.17 45.03 -72.58
C VAL A 81 -34.23 45.32 -71.39
N LEU A 82 -33.99 44.33 -70.52
CA LEU A 82 -32.96 44.40 -69.47
C LEU A 82 -31.55 44.09 -70.01
N GLU A 83 -31.40 43.20 -70.99
CA GLU A 83 -30.12 42.98 -71.68
C GLU A 83 -29.68 44.20 -72.50
N ASP A 84 -30.61 44.90 -73.14
CA ASP A 84 -30.31 46.12 -73.90
C ASP A 84 -29.89 47.30 -73.00
N SER A 85 -30.49 47.45 -71.83
CA SER A 85 -30.10 48.48 -70.85
C SER A 85 -28.78 48.15 -70.13
N ILE A 86 -28.45 46.87 -69.95
CA ILE A 86 -27.13 46.41 -69.50
C ILE A 86 -26.08 46.59 -70.61
N ASN A 87 -26.42 46.41 -71.88
CA ASN A 87 -25.55 46.67 -73.04
C ASN A 87 -25.25 48.16 -73.23
N ILE A 88 -26.21 49.04 -72.90
CA ILE A 88 -26.01 50.49 -72.92
C ILE A 88 -25.11 50.94 -71.76
N VAL A 89 -25.24 50.36 -70.56
CA VAL A 89 -24.32 50.61 -69.43
C VAL A 89 -22.93 49.98 -69.67
N ARG A 90 -22.84 48.86 -70.42
CA ARG A 90 -21.58 48.21 -70.85
C ARG A 90 -20.71 49.10 -71.73
N MET A 91 -21.31 49.94 -72.58
CA MET A 91 -20.58 50.88 -73.44
C MET A 91 -20.08 52.13 -72.70
N ILE A 92 -20.66 52.46 -71.53
CA ILE A 92 -20.40 53.73 -70.83
C ILE A 92 -19.26 53.61 -69.79
N LEU A 93 -18.75 52.40 -69.54
CA LEU A 93 -17.81 52.13 -68.44
C LEU A 93 -16.49 51.43 -68.84
N LEU A 94 -16.25 51.21 -70.13
CA LEU A 94 -14.99 50.66 -70.64
C LEU A 94 -13.98 51.80 -70.85
N THR A 95 -12.84 51.76 -70.16
CA THR A 95 -11.72 52.63 -70.46
C THR A 95 -10.91 52.06 -71.61
N ASP A 96 -10.19 52.89 -72.38
CA ASP A 96 -9.37 52.44 -73.53
C ASP A 96 -8.35 51.35 -73.18
N LYS A 97 -8.01 51.21 -71.89
CA LYS A 97 -7.11 50.19 -71.34
C LYS A 97 -7.76 48.82 -71.16
N ASP A 98 -9.10 48.76 -71.11
CA ASP A 98 -9.87 47.53 -70.92
C ASP A 98 -10.07 46.76 -72.23
N ILE A 99 -9.91 47.43 -73.39
CA ILE A 99 -10.12 46.85 -74.73
C ILE A 99 -9.17 45.66 -74.96
N ALA A 100 -7.90 45.76 -74.56
CA ALA A 100 -6.93 44.68 -74.74
C ALA A 100 -7.32 43.41 -73.95
N PHE A 101 -7.89 43.59 -72.76
CA PHE A 101 -8.36 42.46 -71.94
C PHE A 101 -9.69 41.92 -72.45
N GLU A 102 -10.59 42.76 -72.97
CA GLU A 102 -11.86 42.34 -73.59
C GLU A 102 -11.61 41.55 -74.89
N GLU A 103 -10.61 41.91 -75.70
CA GLU A 103 -10.18 41.11 -76.85
C GLU A 103 -9.62 39.75 -76.44
N ASP A 104 -8.83 39.69 -75.36
CA ASP A 104 -8.31 38.44 -74.81
C ASP A 104 -9.41 37.55 -74.23
N LEU A 105 -10.46 38.15 -73.64
CA LEU A 105 -11.63 37.45 -73.12
C LEU A 105 -12.55 36.93 -74.23
N LEU A 106 -12.74 37.69 -75.31
CA LEU A 106 -13.47 37.24 -76.50
C LEU A 106 -12.76 36.06 -77.18
N ARG A 107 -11.42 36.07 -77.18
CA ARG A 107 -10.60 34.96 -77.73
C ARG A 107 -10.65 33.71 -76.85
N ASN A 108 -10.65 33.86 -75.53
CA ASN A 108 -10.68 32.72 -74.60
C ASN A 108 -11.72 32.91 -73.47
N PRO A 109 -13.03 32.79 -73.75
CA PRO A 109 -14.09 33.08 -72.78
C PRO A 109 -14.07 32.16 -71.55
N TYR A 110 -13.63 30.92 -71.70
CA TYR A 110 -13.66 29.91 -70.64
C TYR A 110 -12.39 29.84 -69.78
N SER A 111 -11.44 30.77 -69.98
CA SER A 111 -10.15 30.72 -69.29
C SER A 111 -10.14 31.54 -68.00
N LEU A 112 -10.10 30.85 -66.85
CA LEU A 112 -10.02 31.48 -65.53
C LEU A 112 -8.87 32.49 -65.39
N ARG A 113 -7.72 32.23 -66.03
CA ARG A 113 -6.53 33.08 -65.91
C ARG A 113 -6.73 34.46 -66.52
N HIS A 114 -7.47 34.54 -67.63
CA HIS A 114 -7.73 35.80 -68.33
C HIS A 114 -8.76 36.63 -67.55
N TRP A 115 -9.80 35.99 -67.01
CA TRP A 115 -10.73 36.63 -66.10
C TRP A 115 -10.07 37.15 -64.82
N MET A 116 -9.18 36.38 -64.18
CA MET A 116 -8.46 36.85 -62.99
C MET A 116 -7.54 38.03 -63.30
N ARG A 117 -6.81 38.01 -64.43
CA ARG A 117 -5.98 39.15 -64.86
C ARG A 117 -6.79 40.41 -65.12
N TYR A 118 -7.97 40.26 -65.71
CA TYR A 118 -8.89 41.37 -65.93
C TYR A 118 -9.41 41.93 -64.59
N LEU A 119 -9.69 41.06 -63.64
CA LEU A 119 -10.07 41.46 -62.27
C LEU A 119 -8.93 42.13 -61.49
N ASP A 120 -7.69 41.64 -61.63
CA ASP A 120 -6.48 42.23 -61.05
C ASP A 120 -6.26 43.66 -61.56
N HIS A 121 -6.54 43.91 -62.85
CA HIS A 121 -6.52 45.26 -63.42
C HIS A 121 -7.56 46.18 -62.77
N HIS A 122 -8.77 45.66 -62.55
CA HIS A 122 -9.87 46.38 -61.92
C HIS A 122 -9.79 46.45 -60.39
N GLU A 123 -8.72 45.98 -59.74
CA GLU A 123 -8.50 46.12 -58.29
C GLU A 123 -8.33 47.58 -57.83
N SER A 124 -8.15 48.52 -58.76
CA SER A 124 -8.08 49.97 -58.50
C SER A 124 -9.38 50.72 -58.82
N SER A 125 -10.30 50.13 -59.60
CA SER A 125 -11.54 50.76 -60.10
C SER A 125 -12.65 50.87 -59.04
N PRO A 126 -13.67 51.73 -59.19
CA PRO A 126 -14.85 51.78 -58.31
C PRO A 126 -15.54 50.41 -58.11
N ILE A 127 -16.04 50.15 -56.90
CA ILE A 127 -16.56 48.82 -56.49
C ILE A 127 -17.74 48.33 -57.35
N ALA A 128 -18.56 49.26 -57.88
CA ALA A 128 -19.69 48.94 -58.74
C ALA A 128 -19.24 48.38 -60.11
N GLN A 129 -18.15 48.92 -60.67
CA GLN A 129 -17.56 48.40 -61.91
C GLN A 129 -16.99 47.01 -61.68
N ARG A 130 -16.32 46.78 -60.53
CA ARG A 130 -15.83 45.44 -60.16
C ARG A 130 -16.99 44.44 -60.09
N PHE A 131 -18.10 44.79 -59.45
CA PHE A 131 -19.25 43.88 -59.34
C PHE A 131 -19.83 43.50 -60.70
N ILE A 132 -19.88 44.41 -61.66
CA ILE A 132 -20.34 44.12 -63.03
C ILE A 132 -19.37 43.14 -63.72
N VAL A 133 -18.05 43.36 -63.60
CA VAL A 133 -17.04 42.47 -64.17
C VAL A 133 -17.12 41.08 -63.53
N TYR A 134 -17.29 40.99 -62.21
CA TYR A 134 -17.51 39.72 -61.55
C TYR A 134 -18.82 39.04 -61.97
N GLU A 135 -19.91 39.77 -62.17
CA GLU A 135 -21.17 39.21 -62.67
C GLU A 135 -21.05 38.67 -64.10
N ARG A 136 -20.26 39.33 -64.95
CA ARG A 136 -19.91 38.83 -66.28
C ARG A 136 -19.08 37.55 -66.17
N ALA A 137 -18.02 37.58 -65.38
CA ALA A 137 -17.12 36.44 -65.21
C ALA A 137 -17.87 35.22 -64.65
N VAL A 138 -18.79 35.43 -63.72
CA VAL A 138 -19.59 34.37 -63.09
C VAL A 138 -20.66 33.80 -64.01
N LYS A 139 -21.23 34.61 -64.92
CA LYS A 139 -22.16 34.11 -65.96
C LYS A 139 -21.44 33.20 -66.95
N GLU A 140 -20.21 33.54 -67.34
CA GLU A 140 -19.41 32.76 -68.30
C GLU A 140 -18.76 31.53 -67.66
N LEU A 141 -18.35 31.62 -66.38
CA LEU A 141 -17.77 30.50 -65.61
C LEU A 141 -18.52 30.22 -64.30
N PRO A 142 -19.75 29.66 -64.36
CA PRO A 142 -20.59 29.45 -63.18
C PRO A 142 -20.00 28.45 -62.16
N GLY A 143 -19.12 27.53 -62.59
CA GLY A 143 -18.51 26.51 -61.75
C GLY A 143 -17.21 26.92 -61.06
N SER A 144 -16.66 28.11 -61.30
CA SER A 144 -15.36 28.50 -60.75
C SER A 144 -15.46 28.95 -59.29
N TYR A 145 -14.99 28.09 -58.38
CA TYR A 145 -14.95 28.41 -56.95
C TYR A 145 -14.11 29.66 -56.64
N LYS A 146 -12.92 29.81 -57.26
CA LYS A 146 -12.00 30.91 -56.96
C LYS A 146 -12.63 32.27 -57.28
N LEU A 147 -13.36 32.33 -58.39
CA LEU A 147 -14.04 33.54 -58.85
C LEU A 147 -15.22 33.89 -57.93
N TRP A 148 -16.07 32.92 -57.62
CA TRP A 148 -17.18 33.12 -56.69
C TRP A 148 -16.71 33.53 -55.30
N LYS A 149 -15.63 32.92 -54.79
CA LYS A 149 -15.07 33.26 -53.49
C LYS A 149 -14.50 34.67 -53.46
N ALA A 150 -13.71 35.06 -54.47
CA ALA A 150 -13.19 36.43 -54.59
C ALA A 150 -14.33 37.46 -54.68
N TYR A 151 -15.38 37.16 -55.45
CA TYR A 151 -16.55 38.01 -55.58
C TYR A 151 -17.30 38.21 -54.27
N LEU A 152 -17.55 37.11 -53.54
CA LEU A 152 -18.22 37.13 -52.24
C LEU A 152 -17.39 37.86 -51.19
N ASP A 153 -16.07 37.68 -51.19
CA ASP A 153 -15.16 38.39 -50.29
C ASP A 153 -15.14 39.89 -50.56
N GLN A 154 -15.14 40.31 -51.83
CA GLN A 154 -15.26 41.73 -52.17
C GLN A 154 -16.61 42.33 -51.77
N ARG A 155 -17.72 41.61 -51.97
CA ARG A 155 -19.06 42.04 -51.49
C ARG A 155 -19.12 42.14 -49.96
N LYS A 156 -18.54 41.16 -49.24
CA LYS A 156 -18.44 41.19 -47.76
C LYS A 156 -17.56 42.35 -47.27
N GLN A 157 -16.40 42.56 -47.90
CA GLN A 157 -15.51 43.68 -47.57
C GLN A 157 -16.16 45.04 -47.85
N HIS A 158 -16.96 45.16 -48.90
CA HIS A 158 -17.74 46.38 -49.18
C HIS A 158 -18.73 46.68 -48.04
N LEU A 159 -19.46 45.68 -47.56
CA LEU A 159 -20.35 45.84 -46.41
C LEU A 159 -19.59 46.23 -45.13
N ILE A 160 -18.44 45.61 -44.87
CA ILE A 160 -17.60 45.91 -43.69
C ILE A 160 -17.05 47.34 -43.76
N LYS A 161 -16.53 47.76 -44.92
CA LYS A 161 -15.99 49.12 -45.14
C LYS A 161 -17.04 50.21 -44.96
N ARG A 162 -18.30 49.91 -45.28
CA ARG A 162 -19.41 50.87 -45.15
C ARG A 162 -19.98 50.94 -43.73
N GLY A 163 -19.81 49.88 -42.92
CA GLY A 163 -20.06 49.91 -41.48
C GLY A 163 -21.50 50.23 -41.06
N LEU A 164 -22.50 50.06 -41.94
CA LEU A 164 -23.89 50.43 -41.66
C LEU A 164 -24.66 49.29 -40.97
N PRO A 165 -25.40 49.58 -39.88
CA PRO A 165 -26.28 48.60 -39.24
C PRO A 165 -27.34 48.04 -40.19
N PHE A 166 -27.66 46.74 -40.04
CA PHE A 166 -28.62 45.98 -40.84
C PHE A 166 -29.95 46.70 -41.11
N VAL A 167 -30.44 47.49 -40.16
CA VAL A 167 -31.73 48.20 -40.22
C VAL A 167 -31.77 49.31 -41.29
N LYS A 168 -30.61 49.89 -41.67
CA LYS A 168 -30.54 51.02 -42.62
C LYS A 168 -30.16 50.63 -44.05
N ALA A 169 -29.63 49.42 -44.25
CA ALA A 169 -29.10 48.97 -45.54
C ALA A 169 -29.63 47.57 -45.92
N GLN A 170 -30.91 47.30 -45.63
CA GLN A 170 -31.52 45.99 -45.82
C GLN A 170 -31.30 45.43 -47.24
N ASP A 171 -31.47 46.27 -48.26
CA ASP A 171 -31.33 45.88 -49.67
C ASP A 171 -29.90 45.41 -50.00
N GLU A 172 -28.88 46.00 -49.38
CA GLU A 172 -27.47 45.63 -49.62
C GLU A 172 -27.12 44.32 -48.94
N TRP A 173 -27.62 44.09 -47.72
CA TRP A 173 -27.49 42.80 -47.02
C TRP A 173 -28.26 41.69 -47.77
N GLU A 174 -29.46 41.98 -48.29
CA GLU A 174 -30.23 41.05 -49.12
C GLU A 174 -29.54 40.75 -50.45
N SER A 175 -28.94 41.75 -51.10
CA SER A 175 -28.17 41.54 -52.32
C SER A 175 -26.98 40.60 -52.12
N VAL A 176 -26.37 40.62 -50.93
CA VAL A 176 -25.28 39.71 -50.57
C VAL A 176 -25.81 38.32 -50.25
N ASP A 177 -26.92 38.21 -49.52
CA ASP A 177 -27.63 36.94 -49.32
C ASP A 177 -28.00 36.28 -50.65
N ASP A 178 -28.55 37.03 -51.60
CA ASP A 178 -28.92 36.54 -52.93
C ASP A 178 -27.68 36.11 -53.74
N CYS A 179 -26.56 36.81 -53.54
CA CYS A 179 -25.29 36.42 -54.14
C CYS A 179 -24.78 35.08 -53.58
N TYR A 180 -24.87 34.88 -52.27
CA TYR A 180 -24.54 33.59 -51.65
C TYR A 180 -25.51 32.49 -52.11
N GLU A 181 -26.80 32.77 -52.18
CA GLU A 181 -27.80 31.80 -52.65
C GLU A 181 -27.54 31.38 -54.11
N ARG A 182 -27.21 32.33 -55.00
CA ARG A 182 -26.80 32.03 -56.38
C ARG A 182 -25.51 31.19 -56.44
N ALA A 183 -24.50 31.53 -55.64
CA ALA A 183 -23.26 30.77 -55.57
C ALA A 183 -23.52 29.32 -55.12
N LEU A 184 -24.41 29.14 -54.14
CA LEU A 184 -24.71 27.85 -53.54
C LEU A 184 -25.58 26.95 -54.44
N VAL A 185 -26.24 27.45 -55.49
CA VAL A 185 -26.94 26.59 -56.47
C VAL A 185 -25.96 25.61 -57.12
N LEU A 186 -24.76 26.07 -57.48
CA LEU A 186 -23.76 25.25 -58.17
C LEU A 186 -22.63 24.78 -57.25
N LEU A 187 -22.26 25.57 -56.24
CA LEU A 187 -21.13 25.31 -55.33
C LEU A 187 -21.54 24.70 -53.98
N HIS A 188 -22.70 24.05 -53.89
CA HIS A 188 -23.24 23.52 -52.62
C HIS A 188 -22.32 22.53 -51.87
N LYS A 189 -21.36 21.89 -52.56
CA LYS A 189 -20.42 20.93 -51.97
C LYS A 189 -19.21 21.58 -51.27
N MET A 190 -19.03 22.90 -51.39
CA MET A 190 -17.84 23.61 -50.90
C MET A 190 -18.09 24.18 -49.49
N PRO A 191 -17.40 23.69 -48.43
CA PRO A 191 -17.69 24.08 -47.04
C PRO A 191 -17.39 25.54 -46.71
N ARG A 192 -16.39 26.14 -47.36
CA ARG A 192 -15.93 27.49 -46.98
C ARG A 192 -16.99 28.56 -47.27
N ILE A 193 -17.65 28.48 -48.42
CA ILE A 193 -18.75 29.40 -48.80
C ILE A 193 -19.90 29.29 -47.79
N TRP A 194 -20.22 28.06 -47.35
CA TRP A 194 -21.22 27.86 -46.30
C TRP A 194 -20.80 28.50 -44.98
N ILE A 195 -19.55 28.32 -44.52
CA ILE A 195 -19.05 28.95 -43.29
C ILE A 195 -19.15 30.47 -43.37
N ASP A 196 -18.66 31.07 -44.46
CA ASP A 196 -18.67 32.53 -44.62
C ASP A 196 -20.11 33.08 -44.71
N TYR A 197 -21.04 32.32 -45.33
CA TYR A 197 -22.45 32.66 -45.40
C TYR A 197 -23.13 32.56 -44.02
N LEU A 198 -22.82 31.52 -43.25
CA LEU A 198 -23.36 31.33 -41.91
C LEU A 198 -22.84 32.40 -40.94
N GLU A 199 -21.56 32.76 -41.00
CA GLU A 199 -21.00 33.89 -40.24
C GLU A 199 -21.68 35.22 -40.59
N HIS A 200 -21.94 35.45 -41.88
CA HIS A 200 -22.66 36.64 -42.34
C HIS A 200 -24.10 36.66 -41.78
N LEU A 201 -24.80 35.53 -41.87
CA LEU A 201 -26.15 35.40 -41.33
C LEU A 201 -26.20 35.52 -39.80
N MET A 202 -25.19 35.05 -39.07
CA MET A 202 -25.10 35.23 -37.61
C MET A 202 -25.05 36.72 -37.20
N ALA A 203 -24.57 37.60 -38.08
CA ALA A 203 -24.60 39.05 -37.87
C ALA A 203 -25.98 39.66 -38.15
N THR A 204 -26.90 38.93 -38.79
CA THR A 204 -28.26 39.38 -39.09
C THR A 204 -29.26 38.93 -38.00
N PRO A 205 -30.29 39.74 -37.68
CA PRO A 205 -31.30 39.38 -36.68
C PRO A 205 -32.34 38.35 -37.16
N ARG A 206 -32.15 37.72 -38.33
CA ARG A 206 -33.14 36.81 -38.94
C ARG A 206 -32.98 35.36 -38.47
N ILE A 207 -33.48 35.06 -37.27
CA ILE A 207 -33.33 33.77 -36.56
C ILE A 207 -33.88 32.56 -37.35
N THR A 208 -34.97 32.72 -38.09
CA THR A 208 -35.59 31.61 -38.84
C THR A 208 -34.83 31.30 -40.13
N LYS A 209 -34.33 32.32 -40.82
CA LYS A 209 -33.51 32.18 -42.03
C LYS A 209 -32.19 31.53 -41.68
N THR A 210 -31.50 32.02 -40.64
CA THR A 210 -30.24 31.43 -40.16
C THR A 210 -30.42 29.96 -39.75
N ARG A 211 -31.48 29.61 -39.03
CA ARG A 211 -31.76 28.20 -38.66
C ARG A 211 -31.94 27.32 -39.90
N ARG A 212 -32.74 27.77 -40.87
CA ARG A 212 -33.00 27.03 -42.11
C ARG A 212 -31.74 26.88 -42.97
N THR A 213 -30.85 27.88 -42.98
CA THR A 213 -29.58 27.80 -43.72
C THR A 213 -28.57 26.92 -43.02
N PHE A 214 -28.50 26.90 -41.68
CA PHE A 214 -27.76 25.87 -40.92
C PHE A 214 -28.28 24.46 -41.22
N ASP A 215 -29.60 24.27 -41.28
CA ASP A 215 -30.19 22.98 -41.64
C ASP A 215 -29.85 22.56 -43.08
N ARG A 216 -29.83 23.53 -44.01
CA ARG A 216 -29.49 23.30 -45.41
C ARG A 216 -28.01 22.99 -45.60
N SER A 217 -27.12 23.67 -44.87
CA SER A 217 -25.68 23.42 -44.95
C SER A 217 -25.33 22.01 -44.45
N LEU A 218 -25.95 21.57 -43.35
CA LEU A 218 -25.79 20.21 -42.83
C LEU A 218 -26.36 19.12 -43.77
N ARG A 219 -27.37 19.42 -44.59
CA ARG A 219 -27.85 18.50 -45.64
C ARG A 219 -26.96 18.46 -46.87
N ALA A 220 -26.38 19.61 -47.24
CA ALA A 220 -25.59 19.75 -48.45
C ALA A 220 -24.15 19.21 -48.31
N LEU A 221 -23.59 19.23 -47.10
CA LEU A 221 -22.19 18.88 -46.84
C LEU A 221 -22.03 17.46 -46.28
N PRO A 222 -20.89 16.79 -46.57
CA PRO A 222 -20.53 15.51 -45.96
C PRO A 222 -20.36 15.61 -44.44
N ILE A 223 -20.59 14.49 -43.74
CA ILE A 223 -20.55 14.40 -42.27
C ILE A 223 -19.22 14.85 -41.65
N THR A 224 -18.10 14.68 -42.37
CA THR A 224 -16.76 15.10 -41.90
C THR A 224 -16.63 16.61 -41.68
N GLN A 225 -17.46 17.41 -42.35
CA GLN A 225 -17.46 18.88 -42.23
C GLN A 225 -18.51 19.39 -41.25
N HIS A 226 -19.38 18.52 -40.74
CA HIS A 226 -20.45 18.91 -39.81
C HIS A 226 -19.89 19.46 -38.51
N ILE A 227 -18.73 18.97 -38.03
CA ILE A 227 -18.08 19.44 -36.79
C ILE A 227 -17.84 20.96 -36.82
N ARG A 228 -17.36 21.49 -37.95
CA ARG A 228 -17.09 22.94 -38.10
C ARG A 228 -18.36 23.78 -38.11
N ILE A 229 -19.43 23.24 -38.70
CA ILE A 229 -20.74 23.90 -38.74
C ILE A 229 -21.40 23.86 -37.36
N TRP A 230 -21.32 22.73 -36.65
CA TRP A 230 -21.85 22.58 -35.31
C TRP A 230 -21.20 23.55 -34.32
N GLY A 231 -19.89 23.79 -34.40
CA GLY A 231 -19.24 24.82 -33.57
C GLY A 231 -19.86 26.22 -33.75
N LEU A 232 -20.14 26.62 -35.00
CA LEU A 232 -20.83 27.88 -35.29
C LEU A 232 -22.31 27.84 -34.87
N TYR A 233 -22.97 26.71 -35.05
CA TYR A 233 -24.40 26.58 -34.77
C TYR A 233 -24.69 26.56 -33.26
N LEU A 234 -23.84 25.91 -32.45
CA LEU A 234 -23.94 25.87 -30.99
C LEU A 234 -23.63 27.23 -30.37
N SER A 235 -22.61 27.95 -30.87
CA SER A 235 -22.31 29.30 -30.41
C SER A 235 -23.44 30.29 -30.73
N TRP A 236 -24.05 30.17 -31.91
CA TRP A 236 -25.25 30.91 -32.27
C TRP A 236 -26.46 30.55 -31.39
N ALA A 237 -26.67 29.25 -31.12
CA ALA A 237 -27.74 28.78 -30.26
C ALA A 237 -27.61 29.28 -28.82
N LYS A 238 -26.39 29.30 -28.24
CA LYS A 238 -26.12 29.87 -26.91
C LYS A 238 -26.46 31.37 -26.85
N LYS A 239 -26.16 32.13 -27.91
CA LYS A 239 -26.44 33.58 -27.98
C LYS A 239 -27.92 33.93 -28.02
N ILE A 240 -28.75 33.10 -28.65
CA ILE A 240 -30.20 33.36 -28.78
C ILE A 240 -30.97 32.83 -27.58
N GLY A 241 -30.54 31.71 -27.00
CA GLY A 241 -31.24 31.05 -25.91
C GLY A 241 -32.63 30.51 -26.31
N GLY A 242 -33.40 30.10 -25.30
CA GLY A 242 -34.79 29.68 -25.45
C GLY A 242 -35.01 28.32 -26.13
N GLU A 243 -36.25 28.08 -26.59
CA GLU A 243 -36.66 26.81 -27.20
C GLU A 243 -35.87 26.43 -28.45
N THR A 244 -35.40 27.43 -29.19
CA THR A 244 -34.56 27.23 -30.37
C THR A 244 -33.24 26.57 -30.00
N ALA A 245 -32.60 27.02 -28.91
CA ALA A 245 -31.39 26.38 -28.41
C ALA A 245 -31.68 24.93 -28.01
N LEU A 246 -32.74 24.68 -27.25
CA LEU A 246 -33.09 23.33 -26.82
C LEU A 246 -33.33 22.36 -27.99
N LYS A 247 -34.04 22.79 -29.04
CA LYS A 247 -34.29 21.96 -30.23
C LYS A 247 -33.00 21.68 -31.00
N VAL A 248 -32.09 22.64 -31.08
CA VAL A 248 -30.78 22.50 -31.71
C VAL A 248 -29.89 21.53 -30.93
N TYR A 249 -29.77 21.70 -29.62
CA TYR A 249 -29.01 20.79 -28.77
C TYR A 249 -29.61 19.38 -28.73
N LYS A 250 -30.95 19.23 -28.67
CA LYS A 250 -31.60 17.91 -28.79
C LYS A 250 -31.26 17.21 -30.11
N ARG A 251 -31.05 17.95 -31.20
CA ARG A 251 -30.61 17.39 -32.48
C ARG A 251 -29.12 17.08 -32.48
N TYR A 252 -28.30 17.96 -31.92
CA TYR A 252 -26.86 17.75 -31.77
C TYR A 252 -26.55 16.49 -30.97
N LEU A 253 -27.28 16.27 -29.88
CA LEU A 253 -27.13 15.11 -29.00
C LEU A 253 -27.52 13.77 -29.65
N LYS A 254 -28.22 13.78 -30.80
CA LYS A 254 -28.46 12.58 -31.59
C LYS A 254 -27.23 12.17 -32.42
N LEU A 255 -26.36 13.13 -32.74
CA LEU A 255 -25.13 12.91 -33.50
C LEU A 255 -23.96 12.64 -32.56
N GLU A 256 -23.84 13.45 -31.50
CA GLU A 256 -22.79 13.31 -30.49
C GLU A 256 -23.40 13.21 -29.10
N PRO A 257 -23.68 11.98 -28.63
CA PRO A 257 -24.17 11.72 -27.27
C PRO A 257 -23.24 12.26 -26.16
N ASN A 258 -21.94 12.37 -26.45
CA ASN A 258 -20.89 12.78 -25.48
C ASN A 258 -21.04 14.23 -24.98
N HIS A 259 -21.72 15.10 -25.72
CA HIS A 259 -21.96 16.51 -25.34
C HIS A 259 -23.19 16.69 -24.43
N GLY A 260 -23.61 15.63 -23.73
CA GLY A 260 -24.75 15.65 -22.80
C GLY A 260 -24.62 16.68 -21.69
N GLU A 261 -23.40 16.90 -21.17
CA GLU A 261 -23.12 17.82 -20.07
C GLU A 261 -23.35 19.29 -20.43
N ASP A 262 -22.87 19.73 -21.60
CA ASP A 262 -23.07 21.11 -22.06
C ASP A 262 -24.56 21.47 -22.18
N TYR A 263 -25.39 20.46 -22.47
CA TYR A 263 -26.84 20.63 -22.50
C TYR A 263 -27.47 20.64 -21.10
N VAL A 264 -26.91 19.92 -20.13
CA VAL A 264 -27.32 20.01 -18.72
C VAL A 264 -26.97 21.40 -18.16
N ASP A 265 -25.78 21.91 -18.43
CA ASP A 265 -25.37 23.26 -18.02
C ASP A 265 -26.26 24.34 -18.64
N LEU A 266 -26.62 24.16 -19.92
CA LEU A 266 -27.58 25.03 -20.60
C LEU A 266 -28.98 24.96 -19.96
N LEU A 267 -29.44 23.77 -19.56
CA LEU A 267 -30.73 23.61 -18.88
C LEU A 267 -30.73 24.23 -17.48
N ASN A 268 -29.63 24.12 -16.74
CA ASN A 268 -29.43 24.78 -15.45
C ASN A 268 -29.48 26.31 -15.62
N SER A 269 -28.84 26.86 -16.66
CA SER A 269 -28.89 28.29 -16.96
C SER A 269 -30.29 28.80 -17.35
N MET A 270 -31.19 27.90 -17.75
CA MET A 270 -32.58 28.19 -18.10
C MET A 270 -33.56 27.82 -16.98
N GLU A 271 -33.09 27.45 -15.79
CA GLU A 271 -33.90 27.08 -14.62
C GLU A 271 -34.85 25.88 -14.88
N ARG A 272 -34.54 25.01 -15.85
CA ARG A 272 -35.36 23.83 -16.19
C ARG A 272 -34.76 22.56 -15.56
N TYR A 273 -34.82 22.50 -14.23
CA TYR A 273 -34.18 21.46 -13.42
C TYR A 273 -34.73 20.04 -13.65
N ASP A 274 -36.03 19.89 -13.95
CA ASP A 274 -36.64 18.58 -14.26
C ASP A 274 -36.04 17.91 -15.49
N GLU A 275 -35.87 18.68 -16.57
CA GLU A 275 -35.27 18.15 -17.79
C GLU A 275 -33.78 17.88 -17.60
N ALA A 276 -33.10 18.68 -16.77
CA ALA A 276 -31.69 18.49 -16.42
C ALA A 276 -31.51 17.18 -15.63
N ALA A 277 -32.30 16.98 -14.57
CA ALA A 277 -32.28 15.77 -13.74
C ALA A 277 -32.66 14.51 -14.54
N SER A 278 -33.69 14.59 -15.39
CA SER A 278 -34.11 13.47 -16.25
C SER A 278 -33.00 13.05 -17.22
N ARG A 279 -32.24 14.02 -17.72
CA ARG A 279 -31.17 13.75 -18.68
C ARG A 279 -29.87 13.29 -18.02
N LEU A 280 -29.52 13.84 -16.86
CA LEU A 280 -28.45 13.30 -16.02
C LEU A 280 -28.75 11.85 -15.65
N CYS A 281 -29.99 11.52 -15.26
CA CYS A 281 -30.39 10.14 -14.97
C CYS A 281 -30.21 9.20 -16.18
N LYS A 282 -30.51 9.66 -17.40
CA LYS A 282 -30.24 8.90 -18.63
C LYS A 282 -28.75 8.70 -18.86
N MET A 283 -27.95 9.76 -18.76
CA MET A 283 -26.49 9.69 -18.91
C MET A 283 -25.83 8.76 -17.89
N ILE A 284 -26.34 8.75 -16.66
CA ILE A 284 -25.86 7.88 -15.58
C ILE A 284 -26.24 6.41 -15.81
N ASN A 285 -27.36 6.13 -16.47
CA ASN A 285 -27.76 4.75 -16.79
C ASN A 285 -27.07 4.21 -18.06
N ASP A 286 -26.52 5.09 -18.89
CA ASP A 286 -25.77 4.72 -20.09
C ASP A 286 -24.30 4.40 -19.72
N GLU A 287 -23.95 3.12 -19.60
CA GLU A 287 -22.59 2.66 -19.25
C GLU A 287 -21.51 3.06 -20.30
N ASN A 288 -21.93 3.36 -21.53
CA ASN A 288 -21.04 3.77 -22.62
C ASN A 288 -20.74 5.28 -22.65
N PHE A 289 -21.34 6.06 -21.75
CA PHE A 289 -21.16 7.50 -21.73
C PHE A 289 -19.79 7.88 -21.14
N GLN A 290 -18.94 8.50 -21.96
CA GLN A 290 -17.68 9.09 -21.52
C GLN A 290 -17.79 10.62 -21.56
N SER A 291 -17.59 11.23 -20.39
CA SER A 291 -17.57 12.68 -20.20
C SER A 291 -16.42 13.33 -20.95
N MET A 292 -16.71 14.26 -21.87
CA MET A 292 -15.69 15.10 -22.52
C MET A 292 -14.95 16.02 -21.52
N HIS A 293 -15.63 16.40 -20.43
CA HIS A 293 -15.06 17.22 -19.35
C HIS A 293 -14.23 16.40 -18.34
N GLY A 294 -14.04 15.09 -18.58
CA GLY A 294 -13.29 14.21 -17.70
C GLY A 294 -13.97 13.95 -16.34
N LYS A 295 -15.25 14.32 -16.20
CA LYS A 295 -16.00 14.08 -14.96
C LYS A 295 -16.21 12.58 -14.75
N SER A 296 -16.03 12.13 -13.51
CA SER A 296 -16.35 10.75 -13.15
C SER A 296 -17.86 10.55 -13.08
N HIS A 297 -18.31 9.30 -13.24
CA HIS A 297 -19.72 8.93 -13.09
C HIS A 297 -20.27 9.33 -11.70
N TYR A 298 -19.44 9.26 -10.66
CA TYR A 298 -19.77 9.76 -9.32
C TYR A 298 -19.95 11.28 -9.27
N GLN A 299 -19.15 12.06 -10.02
CA GLN A 299 -19.32 13.51 -10.07
C GLN A 299 -20.61 13.90 -10.80
N LEU A 300 -21.02 13.16 -11.85
CA LEU A 300 -22.33 13.34 -12.47
C LEU A 300 -23.48 12.99 -11.51
N TRP A 301 -23.29 11.93 -10.72
CA TRP A 301 -24.23 11.56 -9.65
C TRP A 301 -24.33 12.65 -8.58
N ARG A 302 -23.19 13.24 -8.19
CA ARG A 302 -23.14 14.37 -7.27
C ARG A 302 -23.88 15.58 -7.84
N GLN A 303 -23.65 15.94 -9.10
CA GLN A 303 -24.36 17.02 -9.76
C GLN A 303 -25.89 16.77 -9.78
N LEU A 304 -26.30 15.52 -9.97
CA LEU A 304 -27.71 15.14 -9.87
C LEU A 304 -28.25 15.31 -8.44
N CYS A 305 -27.54 14.84 -7.42
CA CYS A 305 -27.92 14.99 -6.02
C CYS A 305 -27.99 16.46 -5.59
N ASP A 306 -27.03 17.29 -6.02
CA ASP A 306 -27.01 18.72 -5.74
C ASP A 306 -28.26 19.41 -6.35
N ILE A 307 -28.60 19.13 -7.62
CA ILE A 307 -29.81 19.67 -8.27
C ILE A 307 -31.10 19.23 -7.56
N ILE A 308 -31.15 17.97 -7.11
CA ILE A 308 -32.28 17.43 -6.36
C ILE A 308 -32.44 18.13 -5.01
N CYS A 309 -31.33 18.41 -4.32
CA CYS A 309 -31.35 19.06 -3.02
C CYS A 309 -31.58 20.57 -3.11
N THR A 310 -31.13 21.26 -4.17
CA THR A 310 -31.36 22.71 -4.31
C THR A 310 -32.77 23.05 -4.77
N HIS A 311 -33.38 22.21 -5.62
CA HIS A 311 -34.74 22.43 -6.15
C HIS A 311 -35.70 21.24 -5.98
N PRO A 312 -36.04 20.83 -4.73
CA PRO A 312 -36.94 19.69 -4.48
C PRO A 312 -38.38 19.89 -4.98
N LYS A 313 -38.88 21.12 -5.01
CA LYS A 313 -40.29 21.44 -5.33
C LYS A 313 -40.59 21.45 -6.84
N ASP A 314 -39.56 21.72 -7.63
CA ASP A 314 -39.69 21.84 -9.09
C ASP A 314 -39.69 20.45 -9.73
N ILE A 315 -38.91 19.51 -9.18
CA ILE A 315 -38.71 18.15 -9.69
C ILE A 315 -39.89 17.24 -9.33
N LYS A 316 -40.83 17.09 -10.27
CA LYS A 316 -42.01 16.22 -10.12
C LYS A 316 -41.93 14.93 -10.92
N SER A 317 -41.05 14.91 -11.93
CA SER A 317 -41.03 13.86 -12.95
C SER A 317 -40.26 12.58 -12.56
N LEU A 318 -39.48 12.60 -11.47
CA LEU A 318 -38.60 11.51 -11.09
C LEU A 318 -38.90 10.98 -9.68
N PRO A 319 -38.90 9.64 -9.48
CA PRO A 319 -38.94 9.05 -8.15
C PRO A 319 -37.56 9.17 -7.49
N ILE A 320 -37.30 10.33 -6.88
CA ILE A 320 -36.01 10.73 -6.30
C ILE A 320 -35.49 9.71 -5.27
N GLU A 321 -36.36 9.20 -4.40
CA GLU A 321 -35.96 8.23 -3.37
C GLU A 321 -35.39 6.94 -3.97
N LYS A 322 -36.03 6.39 -5.02
CA LYS A 322 -35.54 5.18 -5.69
C LYS A 322 -34.20 5.42 -6.38
N ILE A 323 -34.00 6.61 -6.92
CA ILE A 323 -32.76 7.01 -7.58
C ILE A 323 -31.65 7.10 -6.54
N ILE A 324 -31.81 7.85 -5.45
CA ILE A 324 -30.77 7.99 -4.42
C ILE A 324 -30.45 6.63 -3.76
N ARG A 325 -31.47 5.80 -3.47
CA ARG A 325 -31.28 4.41 -3.00
C ARG A 325 -30.49 3.55 -4.00
N SER A 326 -30.70 3.75 -5.31
CA SER A 326 -29.88 3.06 -6.33
C SER A 326 -28.43 3.56 -6.34
N GLY A 327 -28.20 4.84 -6.06
CA GLY A 327 -26.88 5.43 -5.88
C GLY A 327 -26.14 4.84 -4.69
N ILE A 328 -26.81 4.70 -3.54
CA ILE A 328 -26.25 4.10 -2.32
C ILE A 328 -25.79 2.65 -2.56
N ARG A 329 -26.50 1.88 -3.38
CA ARG A 329 -26.09 0.51 -3.76
C ARG A 329 -24.92 0.47 -4.74
N ARG A 330 -24.81 1.46 -5.63
CA ARG A 330 -23.76 1.52 -6.65
C ARG A 330 -22.45 2.09 -6.10
N PHE A 331 -22.53 3.02 -5.14
CA PHE A 331 -21.39 3.71 -4.57
C PHE A 331 -21.26 3.39 -3.07
N THR A 332 -20.51 2.33 -2.77
CA THR A 332 -20.25 1.88 -1.40
C THR A 332 -19.29 2.78 -0.61
N ASP A 333 -18.54 3.63 -1.30
CA ASP A 333 -17.39 4.33 -0.71
C ASP A 333 -17.74 5.68 -0.07
N GLN A 334 -18.91 6.25 -0.39
CA GLN A 334 -19.39 7.55 0.14
C GLN A 334 -20.90 7.50 0.42
N THR A 335 -21.35 6.45 1.09
CA THR A 335 -22.77 6.24 1.39
C THR A 335 -23.32 7.30 2.33
N GLY A 336 -22.51 7.76 3.30
CA GLY A 336 -22.93 8.72 4.31
C GLY A 336 -23.43 10.05 3.73
N ARG A 337 -22.74 10.56 2.70
CA ARG A 337 -23.14 11.80 2.03
C ARG A 337 -24.46 11.64 1.26
N LEU A 338 -24.65 10.51 0.58
CA LEU A 338 -25.89 10.25 -0.16
C LEU A 338 -27.10 10.08 0.77
N TRP A 339 -26.90 9.47 1.94
CA TRP A 339 -27.92 9.41 2.98
C TRP A 339 -28.27 10.79 3.52
N ASN A 340 -27.27 11.64 3.75
CA ASN A 340 -27.49 13.03 4.16
C ASN A 340 -28.23 13.83 3.08
N ASP A 341 -27.91 13.65 1.80
CA ASP A 341 -28.59 14.33 0.70
C ASP A 341 -30.06 13.85 0.55
N LEU A 342 -30.32 12.55 0.76
CA LEU A 342 -31.67 12.02 0.80
C LEU A 342 -32.48 12.57 1.98
N ALA A 343 -31.86 12.65 3.17
CA ALA A 343 -32.51 13.23 4.34
C ALA A 343 -32.78 14.73 4.14
N LYS A 344 -31.82 15.50 3.62
CA LYS A 344 -31.98 16.92 3.26
C LYS A 344 -33.15 17.15 2.31
N TYR A 345 -33.33 16.27 1.32
CA TYR A 345 -34.48 16.34 0.41
C TYR A 345 -35.82 16.30 1.16
N TRP A 346 -35.97 15.39 2.13
CA TRP A 346 -37.20 15.29 2.94
C TRP A 346 -37.35 16.43 3.96
N ILE A 347 -36.24 16.93 4.51
CA ILE A 347 -36.22 18.11 5.37
C ILE A 347 -36.75 19.33 4.60
N LEU A 348 -36.32 19.53 3.36
CA LEU A 348 -36.78 20.64 2.51
C LEU A 348 -38.24 20.50 2.07
N LEU A 349 -38.79 19.29 2.08
CA LEU A 349 -40.22 19.03 1.87
C LEU A 349 -41.04 19.12 3.17
N ASN A 350 -40.43 19.49 4.30
CA ASN A 350 -41.02 19.57 5.64
C ASN A 350 -41.57 18.24 6.18
N HIS A 351 -41.12 17.10 5.65
CA HIS A 351 -41.50 15.78 6.16
C HIS A 351 -40.44 15.25 7.13
N PHE A 352 -40.46 15.75 8.37
CA PHE A 352 -39.46 15.44 9.39
C PHE A 352 -39.44 13.97 9.81
N GLU A 353 -40.60 13.30 9.88
CA GLU A 353 -40.66 11.88 10.27
C GLU A 353 -39.97 10.98 9.25
N LYS A 354 -40.16 11.23 7.95
CA LYS A 354 -39.49 10.49 6.89
C LYS A 354 -37.98 10.73 6.89
N ALA A 355 -37.55 11.95 7.20
CA ALA A 355 -36.12 12.25 7.34
C ALA A 355 -35.50 11.44 8.49
N ARG A 356 -36.22 11.28 9.61
CA ARG A 356 -35.80 10.42 10.73
C ARG A 356 -35.71 8.95 10.34
N ASP A 357 -36.74 8.42 9.69
CA ASP A 357 -36.75 7.02 9.24
C ASP A 357 -35.53 6.72 8.35
N ILE A 358 -35.15 7.69 7.51
CA ILE A 358 -33.99 7.60 6.63
C ILE A 358 -32.67 7.68 7.40
N TYR A 359 -32.58 8.53 8.42
CA TYR A 359 -31.39 8.56 9.30
C TYR A 359 -31.24 7.26 10.12
N GLU A 360 -32.33 6.68 10.62
CA GLU A 360 -32.31 5.38 11.32
C GLU A 360 -31.96 4.22 10.35
N GLU A 361 -32.50 4.25 9.12
CA GLU A 361 -32.10 3.32 8.05
C GLU A 361 -30.62 3.50 7.67
N ALA A 362 -30.11 4.74 7.66
CA ALA A 362 -28.72 5.04 7.37
C ALA A 362 -27.80 4.50 8.48
N ILE A 363 -28.11 4.76 9.75
CA ILE A 363 -27.35 4.24 10.91
C ILE A 363 -27.29 2.70 10.89
N THR A 364 -28.37 2.04 10.46
CA THR A 364 -28.42 0.57 10.38
C THR A 364 -27.76 -0.01 9.13
N SER A 365 -27.53 0.77 8.07
CA SER A 365 -26.96 0.28 6.81
C SER A 365 -25.49 0.66 6.61
N VAL A 366 -25.00 1.71 7.25
CA VAL A 366 -23.63 2.19 7.08
C VAL A 366 -22.61 1.18 7.64
N MET A 367 -21.58 0.91 6.84
CA MET A 367 -20.47 0.03 7.20
C MET A 367 -19.23 0.79 7.69
N THR A 368 -18.99 2.03 7.25
CA THR A 368 -17.76 2.76 7.60
C THR A 368 -17.97 3.69 8.79
N VAL A 369 -16.96 3.82 9.66
CA VAL A 369 -17.04 4.71 10.83
C VAL A 369 -17.14 6.17 10.40
N ARG A 370 -16.44 6.56 9.33
CA ARG A 370 -16.49 7.92 8.76
C ARG A 370 -17.89 8.29 8.27
N ASP A 371 -18.53 7.41 7.51
CA ASP A 371 -19.88 7.66 7.02
C ASP A 371 -20.86 7.66 8.19
N PHE A 372 -20.65 6.80 9.21
CA PHE A 372 -21.49 6.77 10.39
C PHE A 372 -21.42 8.10 11.15
N THR A 373 -20.21 8.65 11.38
CA THR A 373 -20.07 9.96 12.03
C THR A 373 -20.73 11.06 11.21
N GLN A 374 -20.57 11.06 9.88
CA GLN A 374 -21.19 12.06 9.01
C GLN A 374 -22.72 12.02 9.05
N VAL A 375 -23.32 10.83 9.10
CA VAL A 375 -24.77 10.64 9.19
C VAL A 375 -25.27 10.95 10.59
N PHE A 376 -24.55 10.51 11.63
CA PHE A 376 -24.93 10.72 13.03
C PHE A 376 -24.86 12.20 13.41
N ASP A 377 -23.77 12.90 13.06
CA ASP A 377 -23.62 14.32 13.36
C ASP A 377 -24.69 15.13 12.60
N ALA A 378 -24.99 14.80 11.33
CA ALA A 378 -26.08 15.42 10.57
C ALA A 378 -27.48 15.11 11.15
N TYR A 379 -27.69 13.93 11.72
CA TYR A 379 -28.94 13.57 12.39
C TYR A 379 -29.11 14.30 13.72
N ALA A 380 -28.03 14.43 14.51
CA ALA A 380 -28.03 15.20 15.74
C ALA A 380 -28.27 16.69 15.46
N GLU A 381 -27.55 17.29 14.52
CA GLU A 381 -27.77 18.68 14.07
C GLU A 381 -29.20 18.89 13.58
N PHE A 382 -29.77 17.91 12.87
CA PHE A 382 -31.16 17.96 12.44
C PHE A 382 -32.13 17.98 13.62
N GLU A 383 -32.02 17.05 14.57
CA GLU A 383 -32.89 17.04 15.75
C GLU A 383 -32.72 18.29 16.61
N GLU A 384 -31.49 18.77 16.79
CA GLU A 384 -31.20 20.03 17.48
C GLU A 384 -31.85 21.23 16.78
N SER A 385 -31.72 21.34 15.44
CA SER A 385 -32.34 22.43 14.67
C SER A 385 -33.86 22.44 14.77
N VAL A 386 -34.46 21.25 14.80
CA VAL A 386 -35.90 21.08 14.90
C VAL A 386 -36.40 21.39 16.32
N ILE A 387 -35.64 20.99 17.35
CA ILE A 387 -35.92 21.33 18.74
C ILE A 387 -35.78 22.84 18.94
N SER A 388 -34.71 23.47 18.44
CA SER A 388 -34.50 24.93 18.52
C SER A 388 -35.66 25.70 17.87
N ALA A 389 -36.06 25.33 16.64
CA ALA A 389 -37.17 25.97 15.95
C ALA A 389 -38.50 25.81 16.71
N LYS A 390 -38.71 24.67 17.38
CA LYS A 390 -39.90 24.45 18.20
C LYS A 390 -39.85 25.17 19.55
N MET A 391 -38.68 25.31 20.16
CA MET A 391 -38.50 26.12 21.37
C MET A 391 -38.76 27.60 21.08
N GLU A 392 -38.21 28.13 19.99
CA GLU A 392 -38.49 29.51 19.57
C GLU A 392 -39.99 29.72 19.28
N ALA A 393 -40.64 28.78 18.60
CA ALA A 393 -42.09 28.83 18.37
C ALA A 393 -42.89 28.75 19.67
N ALA A 394 -42.45 27.95 20.64
CA ALA A 394 -43.06 27.84 21.97
C ALA A 394 -42.90 29.14 22.78
N GLU A 395 -41.72 29.76 22.76
CA GLU A 395 -41.46 31.04 23.43
C GLU A 395 -42.34 32.18 22.85
N ILE A 396 -42.52 32.20 21.52
CA ILE A 396 -43.39 33.15 20.85
C ILE A 396 -44.86 32.90 21.24
N ALA A 397 -45.31 31.64 21.22
CA ALA A 397 -46.67 31.27 21.61
C ALA A 397 -46.96 31.57 23.08
N GLU A 398 -46.00 31.34 23.99
CA GLU A 398 -46.10 31.75 25.40
C GLU A 398 -46.21 33.27 25.56
N ALA A 399 -45.45 34.05 24.78
CA ALA A 399 -45.53 35.50 24.78
C ALA A 399 -46.88 36.02 24.25
N GLU A 400 -47.51 35.29 23.32
CA GLU A 400 -48.83 35.57 22.76
C GLU A 400 -49.99 35.01 23.60
N GLY A 401 -49.70 34.18 24.62
CA GLY A 401 -50.69 33.58 25.52
C GLY A 401 -51.42 32.36 24.92
N GLU A 402 -50.87 31.74 23.88
CA GLU A 402 -51.39 30.52 23.26
C GLU A 402 -50.89 29.25 23.98
N GLU A 403 -51.67 28.17 23.94
CA GLU A 403 -51.26 26.88 24.51
C GLU A 403 -50.09 26.28 23.71
N VAL A 404 -48.96 26.05 24.38
CA VAL A 404 -47.79 25.41 23.78
C VAL A 404 -47.92 23.89 23.84
N ASP A 405 -47.63 23.22 22.72
CA ASP A 405 -47.49 21.75 22.63
C ASP A 405 -46.18 21.26 23.32
N GLN A 406 -46.08 21.44 24.63
CA GLN A 406 -44.92 21.06 25.45
C GLN A 406 -44.61 19.54 25.35
N ILE A 407 -45.65 18.72 25.18
CA ILE A 407 -45.53 17.26 25.07
C ILE A 407 -44.68 16.85 23.86
N ASP A 408 -44.83 17.50 22.70
CA ASP A 408 -44.04 17.14 21.52
C ASP A 408 -42.58 17.62 21.65
N LEU A 409 -42.33 18.71 22.37
CA LEU A 409 -40.98 19.17 22.69
C LEU A 409 -40.27 18.17 23.63
N ASP A 410 -40.92 17.78 24.73
CA ASP A 410 -40.38 16.81 25.69
C ASP A 410 -40.12 15.45 25.04
N MET A 411 -41.04 14.99 24.17
CA MET A 411 -40.87 13.75 23.42
C MET A 411 -39.66 13.80 22.47
N ARG A 412 -39.30 14.97 21.94
CA ARG A 412 -38.11 15.14 21.07
C ARG A 412 -36.83 15.24 21.87
N LEU A 413 -36.84 15.95 23.00
CA LEU A 413 -35.72 16.01 23.93
C LEU A 413 -35.34 14.62 24.44
N MET A 414 -36.32 13.85 24.91
CA MET A 414 -36.11 12.47 25.38
C MET A 414 -35.54 11.56 24.27
N ARG A 415 -35.92 11.79 23.01
CA ARG A 415 -35.38 11.04 21.87
C ARG A 415 -33.94 11.40 21.57
N LEU A 416 -33.58 12.68 21.61
CA LEU A 416 -32.21 13.14 21.41
C LEU A 416 -31.28 12.59 22.51
N GLU A 417 -31.71 12.64 23.77
CA GLU A 417 -30.98 12.03 24.89
C GLU A 417 -30.74 10.54 24.65
N ARG A 418 -31.80 9.81 24.27
CA ARG A 418 -31.69 8.38 23.95
C ARG A 418 -30.76 8.11 22.76
N LEU A 419 -30.75 8.97 21.74
CA LEU A 419 -29.83 8.86 20.60
C LEU A 419 -28.38 9.06 21.04
N MET A 420 -28.13 10.03 21.91
CA MET A 420 -26.80 10.31 22.46
C MET A 420 -26.28 9.18 23.35
N GLU A 421 -27.13 8.60 24.20
CA GLU A 421 -26.80 7.41 25.01
C GLU A 421 -26.49 6.18 24.14
N ARG A 422 -27.12 6.07 22.96
CA ARG A 422 -26.91 4.96 22.02
C ARG A 422 -25.63 5.08 21.21
N ARG A 423 -25.03 6.28 21.09
CA ARG A 423 -23.86 6.52 20.23
C ARG A 423 -22.74 5.49 20.44
N PRO A 424 -22.28 5.16 21.67
CA PRO A 424 -21.22 4.17 21.87
C PRO A 424 -21.61 2.77 21.36
N PHE A 425 -22.86 2.36 21.56
CA PHE A 425 -23.38 1.07 21.08
C PHE A 425 -23.45 1.03 19.55
N LEU A 426 -23.88 2.12 18.92
CA LEU A 426 -23.99 2.22 17.45
C LEU A 426 -22.61 2.23 16.79
N VAL A 427 -21.63 2.93 17.36
CA VAL A 427 -20.24 2.89 16.87
C VAL A 427 -19.69 1.47 16.95
N ASN A 428 -19.88 0.80 18.09
CA ASN A 428 -19.46 -0.59 18.24
C ASN A 428 -20.17 -1.52 17.25
N GLU A 429 -21.46 -1.30 16.97
CA GLU A 429 -22.21 -2.07 15.98
C GLU A 429 -21.65 -1.89 14.56
N VAL A 430 -21.28 -0.68 14.17
CA VAL A 430 -20.63 -0.42 12.87
C VAL A 430 -19.30 -1.16 12.77
N LEU A 431 -18.49 -1.17 13.83
CA LEU A 431 -17.23 -1.92 13.88
C LEU A 431 -17.46 -3.45 13.79
N LEU A 432 -18.49 -3.96 14.45
CA LEU A 432 -18.89 -5.37 14.36
C LEU A 432 -19.45 -5.73 12.97
N ARG A 433 -20.06 -4.79 12.24
CA ARG A 433 -20.47 -5.02 10.84
C ARG A 433 -19.27 -5.10 9.90
N GLN A 434 -18.22 -4.30 10.13
CA GLN A 434 -16.98 -4.41 9.37
C GLN A 434 -16.30 -5.75 9.63
N ASN A 435 -16.12 -6.10 10.92
CA ASN A 435 -15.41 -7.28 11.34
C ASN A 435 -16.21 -8.06 12.40
N PRO A 436 -17.15 -8.94 11.98
CA PRO A 436 -17.93 -9.76 12.91
C PRO A 436 -17.09 -10.69 13.77
N ASN A 437 -15.88 -11.02 13.29
CA ASN A 437 -14.96 -11.97 13.91
C ASN A 437 -14.00 -11.32 14.94
N SER A 438 -14.10 -10.01 15.21
CA SER A 438 -13.22 -9.33 16.16
C SER A 438 -13.68 -9.56 17.60
N VAL A 439 -12.88 -10.32 18.36
CA VAL A 439 -13.20 -10.66 19.75
C VAL A 439 -13.14 -9.44 20.67
N HIS A 440 -12.19 -8.54 20.41
CA HIS A 440 -11.97 -7.34 21.21
C HIS A 440 -13.17 -6.37 21.15
N GLU A 441 -13.78 -6.21 19.97
CA GLU A 441 -14.94 -5.33 19.82
C GLU A 441 -16.20 -5.92 20.48
N TRP A 442 -16.34 -7.25 20.51
CA TRP A 442 -17.38 -7.92 21.30
C TRP A 442 -17.15 -7.78 22.81
N GLN A 443 -15.90 -7.81 23.28
CA GLN A 443 -15.58 -7.57 24.69
C GLN A 443 -15.92 -6.13 25.12
N LYS A 444 -15.54 -5.13 24.34
CA LYS A 444 -15.96 -3.73 24.57
C LYS A 444 -17.48 -3.60 24.62
N ARG A 445 -18.22 -4.32 23.76
CA ARG A 445 -19.68 -4.31 23.79
C ARG A 445 -20.24 -4.80 25.11
N VAL A 446 -19.62 -5.81 25.70
CA VAL A 446 -20.01 -6.34 27.01
C VAL A 446 -19.73 -5.32 28.10
N GLU A 447 -18.54 -4.71 28.10
CA GLU A 447 -18.17 -3.68 29.08
C GLU A 447 -19.15 -2.50 29.08
N LEU A 448 -19.67 -2.12 27.90
CA LEU A 448 -20.67 -1.05 27.76
C LEU A 448 -22.01 -1.34 28.46
N TRP A 449 -22.38 -2.61 28.68
CA TRP A 449 -23.65 -2.95 29.35
C TRP A 449 -23.58 -2.88 30.88
N GLY A 450 -22.39 -2.81 31.47
CA GLY A 450 -22.18 -2.71 32.92
C GLY A 450 -22.98 -3.76 33.70
N ASP A 451 -23.96 -3.31 34.49
CA ASP A 451 -24.71 -4.14 35.44
C ASP A 451 -25.87 -4.95 34.82
N ASN A 452 -26.20 -4.76 33.53
CA ASN A 452 -27.34 -5.45 32.92
C ASN A 452 -27.02 -6.89 32.52
N SER A 453 -27.17 -7.80 33.48
CA SER A 453 -26.83 -9.21 33.33
C SER A 453 -27.52 -9.92 32.16
N GLN A 454 -28.79 -9.62 31.87
CA GLN A 454 -29.52 -10.29 30.78
C GLN A 454 -28.97 -9.91 29.40
N LYS A 455 -28.70 -8.61 29.19
CA LYS A 455 -28.17 -8.13 27.90
C LYS A 455 -26.73 -8.55 27.68
N VAL A 456 -25.94 -8.68 28.75
CA VAL A 456 -24.58 -9.25 28.70
C VAL A 456 -24.62 -10.70 28.21
N VAL A 457 -25.57 -11.51 28.69
CA VAL A 457 -25.72 -12.90 28.21
C VAL A 457 -26.17 -12.93 26.75
N GLU A 458 -27.11 -12.07 26.34
CA GLU A 458 -27.52 -11.96 24.95
C GLU A 458 -26.35 -11.53 24.03
N THR A 459 -25.49 -10.63 24.47
CA THR A 459 -24.35 -10.18 23.65
C THR A 459 -23.27 -11.25 23.55
N TYR A 460 -22.97 -11.97 24.63
CA TYR A 460 -22.05 -13.12 24.58
C TYR A 460 -22.59 -14.26 23.72
N THR A 461 -23.89 -14.57 23.82
CA THR A 461 -24.50 -15.60 22.97
C THR A 461 -24.47 -15.19 21.50
N GLN A 462 -24.80 -13.93 21.17
CA GLN A 462 -24.66 -13.39 19.82
C GLN A 462 -23.20 -13.44 19.33
N ALA A 463 -22.24 -13.05 20.16
CA ALA A 463 -20.81 -13.11 19.83
C ALA A 463 -20.38 -14.55 19.49
N VAL A 464 -20.79 -15.54 20.31
CA VAL A 464 -20.46 -16.95 20.07
C VAL A 464 -21.09 -17.49 18.79
N THR A 465 -22.30 -17.05 18.43
CA THR A 465 -22.94 -17.48 17.17
C THR A 465 -22.36 -16.82 15.92
N THR A 466 -21.85 -15.59 16.03
CA THR A 466 -21.36 -14.81 14.89
C THR A 466 -19.88 -15.04 14.60
N ILE A 467 -19.06 -15.27 15.63
CA ILE A 467 -17.61 -15.45 15.47
C ILE A 467 -17.32 -16.86 14.93
N HIS A 468 -16.61 -16.93 13.81
CA HIS A 468 -16.06 -18.18 13.31
C HIS A 468 -14.68 -18.48 13.94
N PRO A 469 -14.51 -19.61 14.65
CA PRO A 469 -13.27 -19.91 15.40
C PRO A 469 -11.97 -19.92 14.57
N LYS A 470 -12.03 -20.23 13.27
CA LYS A 470 -10.85 -20.23 12.37
C LYS A 470 -10.49 -18.85 11.81
N LYS A 471 -11.46 -17.94 11.75
CA LYS A 471 -11.32 -16.59 11.19
C LYS A 471 -11.34 -15.50 12.26
N ALA A 472 -11.38 -15.89 13.53
CA ALA A 472 -11.37 -14.98 14.67
C ALA A 472 -10.10 -14.13 14.65
N ASP A 473 -10.28 -12.82 14.81
CA ASP A 473 -9.19 -11.88 15.02
C ASP A 473 -9.09 -11.61 16.53
N GLY A 474 -7.93 -11.93 17.10
CA GLY A 474 -7.71 -12.01 18.54
C GLY A 474 -7.96 -13.40 19.15
N LYS A 475 -7.77 -13.49 20.48
CA LYS A 475 -7.87 -14.74 21.25
C LYS A 475 -9.34 -15.07 21.53
N PHE A 476 -9.95 -15.95 20.73
CA PHE A 476 -11.36 -16.35 20.93
C PHE A 476 -11.64 -16.97 22.32
N ASN A 477 -10.63 -17.53 22.97
CA ASN A 477 -10.77 -18.16 24.30
C ASN A 477 -11.04 -17.14 25.38
N THR A 478 -10.51 -15.92 25.26
CA THR A 478 -10.74 -14.88 26.27
C THR A 478 -12.22 -14.49 26.32
N LEU A 479 -12.95 -14.62 25.21
CA LEU A 479 -14.40 -14.45 25.20
C LEU A 479 -15.10 -15.52 26.05
N TRP A 480 -14.75 -16.78 25.87
CA TRP A 480 -15.32 -17.89 26.64
C TRP A 480 -14.93 -17.83 28.12
N ILE A 481 -13.68 -17.46 28.42
CA ILE A 481 -13.19 -17.28 29.78
C ILE A 481 -13.93 -16.13 30.45
N ASN A 482 -14.07 -14.97 29.80
CA ASN A 482 -14.81 -13.84 30.36
C ASN A 482 -16.30 -14.15 30.53
N PHE A 483 -16.89 -14.90 29.59
CA PHE A 483 -18.27 -15.35 29.72
C PHE A 483 -18.44 -16.28 30.93
N ALA A 484 -17.50 -17.18 31.17
CA ALA A 484 -17.54 -18.06 32.35
C ALA A 484 -17.25 -17.31 33.67
N LYS A 485 -16.30 -16.36 33.68
CA LYS A 485 -16.00 -15.49 34.83
C LYS A 485 -17.22 -14.64 35.21
N PHE A 486 -17.98 -14.16 34.24
CA PHE A 486 -19.25 -13.47 34.49
C PHE A 486 -20.27 -14.32 35.27
N TYR A 487 -20.40 -15.61 34.94
CA TYR A 487 -21.25 -16.53 35.72
C TYR A 487 -20.64 -16.92 37.07
N GLU A 488 -19.31 -16.93 37.17
CA GLU A 488 -18.59 -17.13 38.44
C GLU A 488 -18.88 -16.00 39.43
N GLU A 489 -18.88 -14.75 38.95
CA GLU A 489 -19.30 -13.56 39.71
C GLU A 489 -20.79 -13.60 40.07
N GLY A 490 -21.64 -14.09 39.17
CA GLY A 490 -23.06 -14.37 39.41
C GLY A 490 -23.35 -15.57 40.33
N ASN A 491 -22.31 -16.26 40.81
CA ASN A 491 -22.35 -17.46 41.66
C ASN A 491 -23.13 -18.66 41.07
N ASP A 492 -23.31 -18.72 39.75
CA ASP A 492 -23.94 -19.85 39.05
C ASP A 492 -22.87 -20.77 38.44
N ILE A 493 -22.43 -21.73 39.25
CA ILE A 493 -21.39 -22.71 38.89
C ILE A 493 -21.89 -23.70 37.83
N VAL A 494 -23.18 -24.03 37.86
CA VAL A 494 -23.74 -25.03 36.93
C VAL A 494 -23.72 -24.45 35.52
N SER A 495 -24.17 -23.21 35.35
CA SER A 495 -24.10 -22.53 34.05
C SER A 495 -22.66 -22.31 33.61
N ALA A 496 -21.75 -21.91 34.50
CA ALA A 496 -20.32 -21.78 34.18
C ALA A 496 -19.71 -23.10 33.66
N ARG A 497 -20.00 -24.24 34.30
CA ARG A 497 -19.59 -25.58 33.82
C ARG A 497 -20.16 -25.89 32.44
N THR A 498 -21.44 -25.60 32.20
CA THR A 498 -22.03 -25.84 30.86
C THR A 498 -21.39 -24.96 29.78
N ILE A 499 -20.91 -23.77 30.13
CA ILE A 499 -20.23 -22.86 29.23
C ILE A 499 -18.82 -23.36 28.91
N PHE A 500 -18.07 -23.80 29.91
CA PHE A 500 -16.76 -24.45 29.68
C PHE A 500 -16.90 -25.74 28.87
N GLU A 501 -17.90 -26.57 29.15
CA GLU A 501 -18.20 -27.78 28.37
C GLU A 501 -18.60 -27.48 26.91
N LYS A 502 -19.25 -26.34 26.67
CA LYS A 502 -19.50 -25.83 25.31
C LYS A 502 -18.21 -25.32 24.66
N ALA A 503 -17.39 -24.57 25.39
CA ALA A 503 -16.13 -24.01 24.92
C ALA A 503 -15.15 -25.11 24.48
N VAL A 504 -15.01 -26.18 25.28
CA VAL A 504 -14.15 -27.34 24.97
C VAL A 504 -14.53 -28.00 23.64
N LYS A 505 -15.82 -27.97 23.26
CA LYS A 505 -16.31 -28.55 22.01
C LYS A 505 -16.02 -27.69 20.78
N VAL A 506 -15.56 -26.45 20.95
CA VAL A 506 -15.27 -25.55 19.84
C VAL A 506 -13.90 -25.84 19.22
N ASN A 507 -13.82 -25.80 17.90
CA ASN A 507 -12.58 -25.99 17.14
C ASN A 507 -11.83 -24.67 16.99
N TYR A 508 -10.91 -24.38 17.90
CA TYR A 508 -10.06 -23.18 17.88
C TYR A 508 -9.04 -23.20 16.71
N LYS A 509 -8.35 -22.07 16.51
CA LYS A 509 -7.26 -21.98 15.53
C LYS A 509 -5.97 -22.61 16.07
N THR A 510 -5.59 -22.29 17.31
CA THR A 510 -4.40 -22.85 17.94
C THR A 510 -4.74 -23.90 19.00
N VAL A 511 -3.80 -24.79 19.29
CA VAL A 511 -3.95 -25.81 20.34
C VAL A 511 -3.79 -25.21 21.73
N ASN A 512 -2.90 -24.21 21.87
CA ASN A 512 -2.68 -23.48 23.12
C ASN A 512 -3.95 -22.75 23.56
N ASP A 513 -4.72 -22.27 22.60
CA ASP A 513 -5.99 -21.60 22.85
C ASP A 513 -6.99 -22.49 23.62
N LEU A 514 -7.12 -23.75 23.20
CA LEU A 514 -7.95 -24.72 23.89
C LEU A 514 -7.32 -25.15 25.23
N ALA A 515 -6.00 -25.24 25.31
CA ALA A 515 -5.30 -25.53 26.56
C ALA A 515 -5.58 -24.46 27.64
N ASP A 516 -5.61 -23.17 27.26
CA ASP A 516 -5.97 -22.08 28.18
C ASP A 516 -7.39 -22.21 28.73
N VAL A 517 -8.36 -22.65 27.92
CA VAL A 517 -9.73 -22.91 28.38
C VAL A 517 -9.77 -24.04 29.41
N TRP A 518 -9.00 -25.11 29.20
CA TRP A 518 -8.90 -26.22 30.14
C TRP A 518 -8.21 -25.80 31.45
N CYS A 519 -7.13 -25.03 31.37
CA CYS A 519 -6.45 -24.48 32.54
C CYS A 519 -7.39 -23.59 33.36
N GLU A 520 -8.09 -22.66 32.73
CA GLU A 520 -9.05 -21.77 33.43
C GLU A 520 -10.27 -22.54 33.96
N TYR A 521 -10.71 -23.61 33.29
CA TYR A 521 -11.76 -24.47 33.80
C TYR A 521 -11.30 -25.21 35.08
N ALA A 522 -10.07 -25.72 35.09
CA ALA A 522 -9.50 -26.34 36.28
C ALA A 522 -9.23 -25.32 37.41
N GLU A 523 -8.73 -24.13 37.08
CA GLU A 523 -8.55 -23.02 38.04
C GLU A 523 -9.89 -22.58 38.66
N MET A 524 -10.98 -22.55 37.90
CA MET A 524 -12.32 -22.26 38.43
C MET A 524 -12.74 -23.30 39.48
N GLU A 525 -12.50 -24.59 39.21
CA GLU A 525 -12.79 -25.65 40.18
C GLU A 525 -11.85 -25.58 41.40
N LEU A 526 -10.59 -25.18 41.23
CA LEU A 526 -9.64 -24.92 42.33
C LEU A 526 -10.09 -23.74 43.20
N ARG A 527 -10.54 -22.63 42.59
CA ARG A 527 -11.08 -21.46 43.31
C ARG A 527 -12.31 -21.81 44.16
N LYS A 528 -13.07 -22.83 43.75
CA LYS A 528 -14.24 -23.36 44.48
C LYS A 528 -13.91 -24.58 45.34
N GLU A 529 -12.63 -24.88 45.57
CA GLU A 529 -12.12 -25.95 46.44
C GLU A 529 -12.47 -27.39 46.01
N ASN A 530 -12.91 -27.62 44.76
CA ASN A 530 -13.22 -28.94 44.24
C ASN A 530 -12.00 -29.60 43.56
N TYR A 531 -11.03 -30.03 44.36
CA TYR A 531 -9.76 -30.59 43.88
C TYR A 531 -9.91 -31.87 43.04
N ASP A 532 -10.81 -32.78 43.43
CA ASP A 532 -11.07 -34.02 42.69
C ASP A 532 -11.68 -33.74 41.30
N ALA A 533 -12.54 -32.73 41.20
CA ALA A 533 -13.13 -32.32 39.94
C ALA A 533 -12.07 -31.71 39.01
N ALA A 534 -11.16 -30.88 39.55
CA ALA A 534 -10.04 -30.31 38.80
C ALA A 534 -9.11 -31.41 38.24
N LEU A 535 -8.78 -32.42 39.04
CA LEU A 535 -8.02 -33.60 38.59
C LEU A 535 -8.75 -34.37 37.48
N GLN A 536 -10.06 -34.58 37.61
CA GLN A 536 -10.85 -35.27 36.58
C GLN A 536 -10.94 -34.46 35.28
N VAL A 537 -11.07 -33.14 35.36
CA VAL A 537 -11.10 -32.23 34.22
C VAL A 537 -9.77 -32.30 33.45
N MET A 538 -8.64 -32.22 34.15
CA MET A 538 -7.31 -32.33 33.54
C MET A 538 -7.02 -33.74 33.03
N GLY A 539 -7.45 -34.76 33.77
CA GLY A 539 -7.36 -36.17 33.37
C GLY A 539 -8.17 -36.49 32.11
N ARG A 540 -9.30 -35.81 31.88
CA ARG A 540 -10.08 -35.91 30.62
C ARG A 540 -9.37 -35.23 29.45
N ALA A 541 -8.76 -34.08 29.68
CA ALA A 541 -8.08 -33.31 28.64
C ALA A 541 -6.80 -34.00 28.11
N THR A 542 -6.16 -34.84 28.93
CA THR A 542 -4.87 -35.49 28.65
C THR A 542 -4.99 -36.90 28.05
N ILE A 543 -6.20 -37.40 27.79
CA ILE A 543 -6.40 -38.75 27.22
C ILE A 543 -5.91 -38.79 25.77
N PRO A 544 -4.94 -39.66 25.43
CA PRO A 544 -4.50 -39.80 24.05
C PRO A 544 -5.63 -40.41 23.18
N PRO A 545 -5.88 -39.85 21.98
CA PRO A 545 -6.85 -40.38 21.04
C PRO A 545 -6.37 -41.70 20.44
N LYS A 546 -7.31 -42.54 19.97
CA LYS A 546 -7.03 -43.87 19.41
C LYS A 546 -6.11 -43.87 18.17
N GLN A 547 -5.93 -42.74 17.50
CA GLN A 547 -5.04 -42.58 16.34
C GLN A 547 -3.67 -42.07 16.78
N LYS A 548 -2.61 -42.84 16.49
CA LYS A 548 -1.26 -42.61 17.02
C LYS A 548 -0.42 -41.58 16.25
N ASN A 549 -0.77 -41.23 15.01
CA ASN A 549 0.03 -40.35 14.13
C ASN A 549 -0.69 -39.03 13.83
N ILE A 550 -0.82 -38.17 14.83
CA ILE A 550 -1.45 -36.85 14.67
C ILE A 550 -0.38 -35.77 14.85
N ALA A 551 -0.13 -34.97 13.81
CA ALA A 551 0.82 -33.86 13.94
C ALA A 551 0.19 -32.70 14.73
N PHE A 552 0.97 -32.06 15.59
CA PHE A 552 0.51 -30.93 16.42
C PHE A 552 0.08 -29.72 15.56
N HIS A 553 0.71 -29.54 14.40
CA HIS A 553 0.45 -28.43 13.49
C HIS A 553 -0.53 -28.74 12.35
N ASP A 554 -1.13 -29.94 12.31
CA ASP A 554 -2.09 -30.27 11.25
C ASP A 554 -3.43 -29.54 11.46
N GLU A 555 -3.68 -28.50 10.67
CA GLU A 555 -4.89 -27.66 10.72
C GLU A 555 -6.15 -28.35 10.17
N THR A 556 -6.00 -29.49 9.50
CA THR A 556 -7.13 -30.26 8.95
C THR A 556 -7.90 -30.98 10.05
N LEU A 557 -7.20 -31.35 11.14
CA LEU A 557 -7.78 -32.08 12.27
C LEU A 557 -8.29 -31.13 13.37
N PRO A 558 -9.44 -31.47 14.00
CA PRO A 558 -9.94 -30.77 15.17
C PRO A 558 -8.88 -30.60 16.25
N VAL A 559 -8.85 -29.41 16.86
CA VAL A 559 -7.85 -29.07 17.90
C VAL A 559 -7.95 -30.01 19.10
N GLN A 560 -9.15 -30.47 19.46
CA GLN A 560 -9.39 -31.41 20.56
C GLN A 560 -8.51 -32.65 20.49
N ILE A 561 -8.33 -33.18 19.28
CA ILE A 561 -7.54 -34.40 19.07
C ILE A 561 -6.05 -34.10 19.23
N ARG A 562 -5.63 -32.82 19.21
CA ARG A 562 -4.23 -32.39 19.37
C ARG A 562 -3.90 -31.88 20.78
N VAL A 563 -4.90 -31.60 21.63
CA VAL A 563 -4.71 -30.99 22.97
C VAL A 563 -3.80 -31.82 23.87
N TYR A 564 -3.87 -33.15 23.79
CA TYR A 564 -3.00 -34.05 24.56
C TYR A 564 -1.51 -33.87 24.24
N LYS A 565 -1.15 -33.15 23.17
CA LYS A 565 0.23 -32.80 22.85
C LYS A 565 0.69 -31.45 23.41
N SER A 566 -0.19 -30.69 24.05
CA SER A 566 0.15 -29.36 24.57
C SER A 566 0.94 -29.46 25.88
N LEU A 567 2.15 -28.92 25.88
CA LEU A 567 3.04 -28.93 27.04
C LEU A 567 2.46 -28.16 28.23
N ARG A 568 1.79 -27.04 27.96
CA ARG A 568 1.19 -26.16 28.98
C ARG A 568 0.11 -26.87 29.81
N LEU A 569 -0.68 -27.72 29.17
CA LEU A 569 -1.68 -28.53 29.86
C LEU A 569 -1.00 -29.59 30.75
N TRP A 570 0.06 -30.23 30.24
CA TRP A 570 0.82 -31.22 31.00
C TRP A 570 1.60 -30.60 32.16
N SER A 571 2.19 -29.41 32.01
CA SER A 571 2.87 -28.73 33.11
C SER A 571 1.88 -28.39 34.22
N PHE A 572 0.74 -27.80 33.88
CA PHE A 572 -0.31 -27.50 34.87
C PHE A 572 -0.85 -28.78 35.52
N TYR A 573 -1.02 -29.86 34.75
CA TYR A 573 -1.46 -31.14 35.30
C TYR A 573 -0.43 -31.76 36.25
N VAL A 574 0.86 -31.66 35.91
CA VAL A 574 1.96 -32.09 36.77
C VAL A 574 2.00 -31.28 38.06
N ASP A 575 1.92 -29.95 37.99
CA ASP A 575 1.94 -29.07 39.17
C ASP A 575 0.75 -29.40 40.10
N LEU A 576 -0.40 -29.72 39.53
CA LEU A 576 -1.61 -30.10 40.25
C LEU A 576 -1.48 -31.50 40.89
N GLU A 577 -0.89 -32.47 40.20
CA GLU A 577 -0.62 -33.82 40.73
C GLU A 577 0.57 -33.86 41.71
N GLU A 578 1.51 -32.93 41.63
CA GLU A 578 2.61 -32.81 42.59
C GLU A 578 2.12 -32.22 43.92
N SER A 579 1.16 -31.28 43.86
CA SER A 579 0.58 -30.65 45.05
C SER A 579 -0.52 -31.47 45.72
N ILE A 580 -1.32 -32.23 44.95
CA ILE A 580 -2.53 -32.92 45.46
C ILE A 580 -2.41 -34.44 45.33
N GLY A 581 -1.63 -34.93 44.37
CA GLY A 581 -1.65 -36.32 43.92
C GLY A 581 -0.88 -37.31 44.78
N THR A 582 -0.99 -38.57 44.38
CA THR A 582 -0.25 -39.69 44.97
C THR A 582 1.04 -39.94 44.20
N ILE A 583 2.10 -40.42 44.86
CA ILE A 583 3.41 -40.66 44.22
C ILE A 583 3.28 -41.51 42.94
N ASP A 584 2.38 -42.50 42.94
CA ASP A 584 2.16 -43.38 41.80
C ASP A 584 1.35 -42.71 40.67
N SER A 585 0.39 -41.83 40.99
CA SER A 585 -0.33 -41.04 39.98
C SER A 585 0.62 -40.04 39.33
N THR A 586 1.42 -39.31 40.13
CA THR A 586 2.41 -38.35 39.63
C THR A 586 3.44 -39.03 38.73
N LYS A 587 3.97 -40.20 39.12
CA LYS A 587 4.87 -41.02 38.26
C LYS A 587 4.20 -41.38 36.94
N ALA A 588 2.95 -41.86 36.97
CA ALA A 588 2.23 -42.23 35.76
C ALA A 588 1.97 -41.04 34.82
N VAL A 589 1.78 -39.84 35.36
CA VAL A 589 1.65 -38.59 34.58
C VAL A 589 2.97 -38.24 33.91
N TYR A 590 4.07 -38.25 34.66
CA TYR A 590 5.41 -38.00 34.10
C TYR A 590 5.80 -39.04 33.03
N ASP A 591 5.53 -40.33 33.26
CA ASP A 591 5.78 -41.39 32.29
C ASP A 591 4.97 -41.18 31.00
N LYS A 592 3.71 -40.76 31.09
CA LYS A 592 2.91 -40.41 29.90
C LYS A 592 3.49 -39.24 29.13
N ILE A 593 4.06 -38.22 29.81
CA ILE A 593 4.72 -37.09 29.13
C ILE A 593 5.94 -37.57 28.34
N LEU A 594 6.73 -38.49 28.92
CA LEU A 594 7.88 -39.09 28.27
C LEU A 594 7.48 -39.98 27.08
N GLU A 595 6.44 -40.80 27.23
CA GLU A 595 5.90 -41.65 26.15
C GLU A 595 5.43 -40.81 24.95
N LEU A 596 4.82 -39.66 25.21
CA LEU A 596 4.33 -38.76 24.18
C LEU A 596 5.44 -37.95 23.51
N LYS A 597 6.68 -38.00 24.02
CA LYS A 597 7.86 -37.28 23.48
C LYS A 597 7.71 -35.75 23.49
N ILE A 598 7.00 -35.19 24.46
CA ILE A 598 6.74 -33.73 24.59
C ILE A 598 7.54 -33.13 25.76
N ALA A 599 8.37 -33.93 26.43
CA ALA A 599 9.11 -33.46 27.59
C ALA A 599 10.02 -32.28 27.21
N ASN A 600 10.07 -31.29 28.10
CA ASN A 600 11.17 -30.32 28.15
C ASN A 600 12.26 -30.85 29.09
N PRO A 601 13.54 -30.46 28.90
CA PRO A 601 14.64 -30.86 29.78
C PRO A 601 14.37 -30.53 31.24
N GLN A 602 13.72 -29.38 31.49
CA GLN A 602 13.30 -28.97 32.82
C GLN A 602 12.32 -29.94 33.47
N ILE A 603 11.37 -30.51 32.71
CA ILE A 603 10.41 -31.49 33.24
C ILE A 603 11.12 -32.78 33.64
N ILE A 604 12.15 -33.18 32.88
CA ILE A 604 12.96 -34.37 33.22
C ILE A 604 13.75 -34.13 34.49
N VAL A 605 14.34 -32.94 34.65
CA VAL A 605 15.05 -32.55 35.88
C VAL A 605 14.07 -32.49 37.06
N ASN A 606 12.89 -31.89 36.90
CA ASN A 606 11.87 -31.84 37.94
C ASN A 606 11.40 -33.25 38.33
N TYR A 607 11.15 -34.13 37.36
CA TYR A 607 10.75 -35.51 37.63
C TYR A 607 11.84 -36.29 38.38
N ALA A 608 13.10 -36.13 37.98
CA ALA A 608 14.23 -36.73 38.66
C ALA A 608 14.42 -36.19 40.08
N ASN A 609 14.25 -34.88 40.30
CA ASN A 609 14.28 -34.27 41.62
C ASN A 609 13.14 -34.80 42.51
N PHE A 610 11.91 -34.89 41.97
CA PHE A 610 10.76 -35.45 42.67
C PHE A 610 11.00 -36.91 43.11
N LEU A 611 11.62 -37.72 42.25
CA LEU A 611 11.99 -39.09 42.59
C LEU A 611 13.11 -39.16 43.63
N GLU A 612 14.05 -38.21 43.62
CA GLU A 612 15.12 -38.09 44.61
C GLU A 612 14.60 -37.70 45.99
N GLU A 613 13.70 -36.72 46.07
CA GLU A 613 13.02 -36.33 47.31
C GLU A 613 12.28 -37.52 47.93
N ASN A 614 11.66 -38.34 47.09
CA ASN A 614 10.98 -39.58 47.48
C ASN A 614 11.91 -40.79 47.65
N LYS A 615 13.24 -40.63 47.54
CA LYS A 615 14.29 -41.65 47.72
C LYS A 615 14.31 -42.78 46.68
N PHE A 616 13.68 -42.61 45.53
CA PHE A 616 13.71 -43.57 44.40
C PHE A 616 14.83 -43.23 43.40
N PHE A 617 16.08 -43.47 43.82
CA PHE A 617 17.26 -43.06 43.04
C PHE A 617 17.48 -43.85 41.74
N GLU A 618 17.25 -45.17 41.73
CA GLU A 618 17.39 -45.97 40.50
C GLU A 618 16.32 -45.61 39.46
N ASP A 619 15.13 -45.18 39.90
CA ASP A 619 14.11 -44.70 38.97
C ASP A 619 14.44 -43.29 38.45
N SER A 620 14.99 -42.41 39.28
CA SER A 620 15.54 -41.11 38.83
C SER A 620 16.60 -41.30 37.74
N TYR A 621 17.49 -42.28 37.88
CA TYR A 621 18.50 -42.57 36.86
C TYR A 621 17.91 -43.09 35.55
N LYS A 622 16.89 -43.95 35.60
CA LYS A 622 16.15 -44.39 34.40
C LYS A 622 15.46 -43.22 33.69
N VAL A 623 14.99 -42.23 34.46
CA VAL A 623 14.37 -41.03 33.89
C VAL A 623 15.39 -40.19 33.14
N TYR A 624 16.60 -40.04 33.68
CA TYR A 624 17.69 -39.37 32.97
C TYR A 624 18.09 -40.13 31.69
N GLU A 625 18.26 -41.46 31.76
CA GLU A 625 18.57 -42.29 30.58
C GLU A 625 17.50 -42.18 29.49
N ARG A 626 16.22 -42.28 29.87
CA ARG A 626 15.08 -42.06 28.97
C ARG A 626 15.06 -40.64 28.39
N GLY A 627 15.42 -39.65 29.18
CA GLY A 627 15.51 -38.26 28.75
C GLY A 627 16.63 -38.00 27.75
N ILE A 628 17.78 -38.63 27.95
CA ILE A 628 18.93 -38.56 27.05
C ILE A 628 18.61 -39.22 25.70
N ASP A 629 17.94 -40.38 25.71
CA ASP A 629 17.53 -41.04 24.47
C ASP A 629 16.51 -40.22 23.66
N LEU A 630 15.74 -39.36 24.35
CA LEU A 630 14.75 -38.50 23.73
C LEU A 630 15.35 -37.24 23.09
N PHE A 631 16.40 -36.67 23.69
CA PHE A 631 16.99 -35.40 23.26
C PHE A 631 18.33 -35.56 22.55
N GLY A 632 18.53 -34.81 21.47
CA GLY A 632 19.84 -34.68 20.83
C GLY A 632 20.79 -33.71 21.56
N TYR A 633 22.04 -33.68 21.13
CA TYR A 633 23.02 -32.64 21.51
C TYR A 633 22.61 -31.32 20.86
N PRO A 634 22.58 -30.16 21.56
CA PRO A 634 23.30 -29.76 22.79
C PRO A 634 22.59 -29.95 24.14
N ILE A 635 21.27 -30.13 24.15
CA ILE A 635 20.48 -30.22 25.38
C ILE A 635 20.83 -31.47 26.21
N ALA A 636 21.14 -32.56 25.53
CA ALA A 636 21.63 -33.77 26.18
C ALA A 636 22.90 -33.54 27.03
N PHE A 637 23.74 -32.56 26.68
CA PHE A 637 24.97 -32.26 27.44
C PHE A 637 24.67 -31.73 28.84
N GLU A 638 23.69 -30.83 28.97
CA GLU A 638 23.27 -30.30 30.28
C GLU A 638 22.63 -31.40 31.14
N LEU A 639 21.86 -32.28 30.50
CA LEU A 639 21.26 -33.43 31.17
C LEU A 639 22.33 -34.44 31.63
N TRP A 640 23.35 -34.70 30.81
CA TRP A 640 24.50 -35.53 31.19
C TRP A 640 25.29 -34.93 32.36
N ASN A 641 25.56 -33.62 32.37
CA ASN A 641 26.28 -32.98 33.46
C ASN A 641 25.52 -33.08 34.79
N THR A 642 24.21 -32.83 34.77
CA THR A 642 23.38 -32.95 35.98
C THR A 642 23.28 -34.40 36.46
N TYR A 643 23.07 -35.34 35.54
CA TYR A 643 23.03 -36.77 35.83
C TYR A 643 24.35 -37.30 36.40
N LEU A 644 25.48 -36.96 35.78
CA LEU A 644 26.80 -37.40 36.18
C LEU A 644 27.20 -36.79 37.54
N LEU A 645 26.98 -35.49 37.77
CA LEU A 645 27.22 -34.89 39.10
C LEU A 645 26.44 -35.60 40.20
N LYS A 646 25.16 -35.87 39.95
CA LYS A 646 24.28 -36.59 40.90
C LYS A 646 24.73 -38.04 41.12
N PHE A 647 25.25 -38.69 40.09
CA PHE A 647 25.80 -40.04 40.20
C PHE A 647 27.11 -40.06 41.00
N ILE A 648 28.04 -39.13 40.71
CA ILE A 648 29.35 -39.00 41.36
C ILE A 648 29.19 -38.71 42.85
N ASN A 649 28.36 -37.72 43.20
CA ASN A 649 28.13 -37.31 44.59
C ASN A 649 27.63 -38.47 45.48
N ARG A 650 27.00 -39.50 44.90
CA ARG A 650 26.44 -40.63 45.65
C ARG A 650 27.29 -41.90 45.59
N TYR A 651 27.81 -42.26 44.41
CA TYR A 651 28.44 -43.56 44.18
C TYR A 651 29.96 -43.51 44.02
N GLY A 652 30.60 -42.36 44.23
CA GLY A 652 32.02 -42.08 43.97
C GLY A 652 33.01 -43.21 44.27
N GLY A 653 32.78 -44.06 45.28
CA GLY A 653 33.68 -45.19 45.59
C GLY A 653 33.20 -46.62 45.32
N THR A 654 31.91 -46.89 45.05
CA THR A 654 31.37 -48.28 45.13
C THR A 654 31.08 -48.94 43.78
N LYS A 655 30.76 -48.17 42.74
CA LYS A 655 30.39 -48.69 41.40
C LYS A 655 31.11 -47.93 40.28
N LEU A 656 32.44 -47.99 40.29
CA LEU A 656 33.29 -47.30 39.31
C LEU A 656 33.09 -47.80 37.87
N GLU A 657 32.87 -49.10 37.68
CA GLU A 657 32.64 -49.66 36.34
C GLU A 657 31.35 -49.13 35.72
N ARG A 658 30.26 -49.03 36.50
CA ARG A 658 29.01 -48.39 36.04
C ARG A 658 29.22 -46.90 35.75
N ALA A 659 30.03 -46.20 36.55
CA ALA A 659 30.37 -44.80 36.26
C ALA A 659 31.11 -44.67 34.92
N ARG A 660 32.09 -45.54 34.66
CA ARG A 660 32.85 -45.58 33.40
C ARG A 660 31.94 -45.86 32.21
N ASP A 661 31.07 -46.86 32.32
CA ASP A 661 30.11 -47.18 31.26
C ASP A 661 29.19 -45.97 30.95
N LEU A 662 28.75 -45.24 31.99
CA LEU A 662 27.95 -44.02 31.80
C LEU A 662 28.75 -42.89 31.13
N PHE A 663 30.03 -42.69 31.51
CA PHE A 663 30.89 -41.71 30.85
C PHE A 663 31.19 -42.10 29.40
N GLU A 664 31.43 -43.38 29.09
CA GLU A 664 31.63 -43.84 27.72
C GLU A 664 30.36 -43.66 26.88
N GLN A 665 29.18 -44.00 27.41
CA GLN A 665 27.90 -43.72 26.76
C GLN A 665 27.67 -42.23 26.52
N ALA A 666 28.06 -41.39 27.48
CA ALA A 666 27.98 -39.94 27.34
C ALA A 666 28.89 -39.43 26.22
N LEU A 667 30.10 -39.98 26.08
CA LEU A 667 31.13 -39.56 25.13
C LEU A 667 30.89 -40.07 23.69
N ASP A 668 30.29 -41.24 23.51
CA ASP A 668 30.16 -41.91 22.20
C ASP A 668 29.36 -41.12 21.14
N LYS A 669 28.45 -40.24 21.54
CA LYS A 669 27.60 -39.47 20.62
C LYS A 669 27.89 -37.95 20.61
N MET A 670 28.95 -37.48 21.27
CA MET A 670 29.21 -36.04 21.50
C MET A 670 29.84 -35.28 20.31
N PRO A 671 29.39 -34.05 20.04
CA PRO A 671 30.15 -33.06 19.24
C PRO A 671 31.38 -32.52 20.01
N ALA A 672 32.48 -32.27 19.28
CA ALA A 672 33.79 -31.87 19.82
C ALA A 672 33.83 -30.59 20.68
N LYS A 673 32.81 -29.72 20.59
CA LYS A 673 32.71 -28.45 21.35
C LYS A 673 32.34 -28.65 22.83
N TYR A 674 31.55 -29.67 23.13
CA TYR A 674 31.02 -29.91 24.49
C TYR A 674 31.80 -31.01 25.23
N ALA A 675 32.84 -31.56 24.61
CA ALA A 675 33.60 -32.67 25.16
C ALA A 675 34.49 -32.26 26.34
N LYS A 676 35.03 -31.03 26.36
CA LYS A 676 36.02 -30.56 27.35
C LYS A 676 35.51 -30.73 28.81
N PRO A 677 34.31 -30.26 29.20
CA PRO A 677 33.86 -30.40 30.58
C PRO A 677 33.64 -31.86 31.02
N LEU A 678 33.07 -32.71 30.15
CA LEU A 678 32.85 -34.13 30.48
C LEU A 678 34.15 -34.89 30.68
N TYR A 679 35.16 -34.63 29.83
CA TYR A 679 36.48 -35.26 29.98
C TYR A 679 37.20 -34.80 31.25
N LEU A 680 37.06 -33.54 31.64
CA LEU A 680 37.60 -33.05 32.91
C LEU A 680 36.94 -33.74 34.10
N MET A 681 35.60 -33.86 34.09
CA MET A 681 34.86 -34.55 35.14
C MET A 681 35.18 -36.04 35.21
N TYR A 682 35.36 -36.70 34.06
CA TYR A 682 35.78 -38.10 34.01
C TYR A 682 37.21 -38.28 34.54
N GLY A 683 38.10 -37.35 34.20
CA GLY A 683 39.46 -37.30 34.73
C GLY A 683 39.50 -37.10 36.24
N GLU A 684 38.71 -36.18 36.79
CA GLU A 684 38.61 -35.94 38.24
C GLU A 684 38.06 -37.16 39.00
N LEU A 685 37.08 -37.87 38.44
CA LEU A 685 36.57 -39.12 39.02
C LEU A 685 37.66 -40.21 39.06
N GLU A 686 38.42 -40.37 37.98
CA GLU A 686 39.49 -41.36 37.93
C GLU A 686 40.73 -40.95 38.75
N GLU A 687 40.95 -39.65 38.97
CA GLU A 687 41.97 -39.15 39.89
C GLU A 687 41.62 -39.42 41.36
N THR A 688 40.35 -39.24 41.73
CA THR A 688 39.89 -39.38 43.11
C THR A 688 39.66 -40.83 43.53
N HIS A 689 39.23 -41.69 42.61
CA HIS A 689 38.80 -43.05 42.92
C HIS A 689 39.43 -44.14 42.03
N GLY A 690 40.14 -43.76 40.97
CA GLY A 690 40.63 -44.68 39.94
C GLY A 690 42.15 -44.88 39.90
N LEU A 691 42.62 -45.43 38.76
CA LEU A 691 44.05 -45.58 38.49
C LEU A 691 44.57 -44.34 37.74
N ALA A 692 45.63 -43.72 38.26
CA ALA A 692 46.27 -42.55 37.64
C ALA A 692 46.69 -42.77 36.17
N ARG A 693 47.03 -44.02 35.79
CA ARG A 693 47.36 -44.36 34.39
C ARG A 693 46.13 -44.32 33.47
N HIS A 694 44.97 -44.69 33.98
CA HIS A 694 43.71 -44.61 33.24
C HIS A 694 43.27 -43.16 33.07
N ALA A 695 43.35 -42.36 34.13
CA ALA A 695 43.14 -40.90 34.06
C ALA A 695 44.03 -40.24 32.98
N MET A 696 45.30 -40.63 32.91
CA MET A 696 46.24 -40.16 31.89
C MET A 696 45.84 -40.54 30.46
N SER A 697 45.30 -41.76 30.27
CA SER A 697 44.78 -42.22 28.98
C SER A 697 43.50 -41.47 28.58
N ILE A 698 42.67 -41.11 29.55
CA ILE A 698 41.46 -40.33 29.32
C ILE A 698 41.82 -38.90 28.91
N TYR A 699 42.78 -38.27 29.57
CA TYR A 699 43.26 -36.96 29.16
C TYR A 699 43.93 -36.96 27.78
N ASP A 700 44.69 -38.02 27.43
CA ASP A 700 45.19 -38.19 26.06
C ASP A 700 44.04 -38.27 25.04
N ARG A 701 43.03 -39.10 25.32
CA ARG A 701 41.83 -39.22 24.48
C ARG A 701 41.08 -37.89 24.38
N ALA A 702 40.99 -37.14 25.47
CA ALA A 702 40.37 -35.82 25.52
C ALA A 702 41.08 -34.84 24.55
N THR A 703 42.41 -34.84 24.50
CA THR A 703 43.15 -33.95 23.59
C THR A 703 42.86 -34.19 22.11
N LYS A 704 42.49 -35.43 21.74
CA LYS A 704 42.10 -35.81 20.37
C LYS A 704 40.64 -35.49 20.05
N ALA A 705 39.76 -35.61 21.04
CA ALA A 705 38.31 -35.45 20.86
C ALA A 705 37.83 -33.99 20.95
N VAL A 706 38.59 -33.11 21.60
CA VAL A 706 38.24 -31.71 21.81
C VAL A 706 38.46 -30.86 20.54
N ALA A 707 37.59 -29.85 20.36
CA ALA A 707 37.68 -28.87 19.28
C ALA A 707 39.06 -28.18 19.22
N SER A 708 39.45 -27.70 18.03
CA SER A 708 40.78 -27.10 17.79
C SER A 708 41.09 -25.90 18.70
N GLU A 709 40.08 -25.11 19.06
CA GLU A 709 40.21 -23.92 19.92
C GLU A 709 40.51 -24.28 21.38
N ASP A 710 39.86 -25.33 21.88
CA ASP A 710 39.97 -25.78 23.27
C ASP A 710 41.12 -26.76 23.50
N ARG A 711 41.78 -27.21 22.43
CA ARG A 711 42.81 -28.23 22.47
C ARG A 711 44.06 -27.75 23.23
N ALA A 712 44.42 -26.47 23.08
CA ALA A 712 45.57 -25.88 23.77
C ALA A 712 45.41 -25.89 25.29
N ASP A 713 44.23 -25.48 25.78
CA ASP A 713 43.89 -25.52 27.20
C ASP A 713 43.92 -26.95 27.77
N MET A 714 43.42 -27.92 26.99
CA MET A 714 43.39 -29.30 27.42
C MET A 714 44.80 -29.89 27.49
N TYR A 715 45.69 -29.55 26.56
CA TYR A 715 47.10 -29.91 26.69
C TYR A 715 47.76 -29.23 27.89
N HIS A 716 47.46 -27.95 28.19
CA HIS A 716 47.99 -27.28 29.38
C HIS A 716 47.56 -27.97 30.67
N PHE A 717 46.28 -28.34 30.77
CA PHE A 717 45.77 -29.06 31.93
C PHE A 717 46.38 -30.47 32.02
N TYR A 718 46.45 -31.19 30.90
CA TYR A 718 47.05 -32.52 30.84
C TYR A 718 48.53 -32.50 31.27
N ILE A 719 49.30 -31.51 30.82
CA ILE A 719 50.70 -31.31 31.21
C ILE A 719 50.82 -31.00 32.70
N ALA A 720 49.99 -30.09 33.23
CA ALA A 720 50.01 -29.74 34.64
C ALA A 720 49.73 -30.98 35.52
N LYS A 721 48.75 -31.79 35.13
CA LYS A 721 48.39 -33.03 35.83
C LYS A 721 49.46 -34.12 35.68
N ALA A 722 50.00 -34.30 34.49
CA ALA A 722 51.10 -35.24 34.25
C ALA A 722 52.35 -34.90 35.08
N ALA A 723 52.69 -33.61 35.18
CA ALA A 723 53.79 -33.13 36.01
C ALA A 723 53.59 -33.48 37.50
N THR A 724 52.34 -33.40 38.00
CA THR A 724 52.03 -33.74 39.40
C THR A 724 52.04 -35.25 39.67
N MET A 725 51.61 -36.08 38.72
CA MET A 725 51.39 -37.52 38.95
C MET A 725 52.61 -38.39 38.60
N PHE A 726 53.32 -38.10 37.51
CA PHE A 726 54.42 -38.93 36.98
C PHE A 726 55.76 -38.18 36.90
N GLY A 727 55.79 -36.93 37.35
CA GLY A 727 56.97 -36.08 37.31
C GLY A 727 57.24 -35.46 35.94
N VAL A 728 58.17 -34.50 35.94
CA VAL A 728 58.48 -33.60 34.81
C VAL A 728 59.16 -34.32 33.62
N THR A 729 59.57 -35.58 33.77
CA THR A 729 60.16 -36.35 32.66
C THR A 729 59.10 -36.88 31.69
N SER A 730 57.93 -37.25 32.21
CA SER A 730 56.80 -37.78 31.43
C SER A 730 56.07 -36.71 30.62
N THR A 731 56.25 -35.43 30.97
CA THR A 731 55.62 -34.32 30.26
C THR A 731 56.24 -34.08 28.88
N ARG A 732 57.48 -34.53 28.64
CA ARG A 732 58.20 -34.36 27.36
C ARG A 732 57.42 -34.92 26.17
N GLU A 733 56.99 -36.17 26.27
CA GLU A 733 56.21 -36.85 25.23
C GLU A 733 54.86 -36.16 24.97
N ILE A 734 54.34 -35.42 25.95
CA ILE A 734 53.09 -34.67 25.82
C ILE A 734 53.33 -33.38 25.05
N TYR A 735 54.43 -32.67 25.34
CA TYR A 735 54.79 -31.45 24.61
C TYR A 735 55.08 -31.73 23.14
N GLU A 736 55.79 -32.81 22.82
CA GLU A 736 56.05 -33.23 21.45
C GLU A 736 54.74 -33.48 20.69
N ARG A 737 53.82 -34.25 21.28
CA ARG A 737 52.49 -34.51 20.69
C ARG A 737 51.61 -33.27 20.60
N ALA A 738 51.75 -32.33 21.53
CA ALA A 738 51.03 -31.05 21.48
C ALA A 738 51.50 -30.21 20.29
N ILE A 739 52.81 -30.15 20.04
CA ILE A 739 53.39 -29.37 18.93
C ILE A 739 52.98 -29.92 17.56
N GLU A 740 52.82 -31.24 17.43
CA GLU A 740 52.39 -31.87 16.17
C GLU A 740 50.90 -31.64 15.85
N THR A 741 50.06 -31.45 16.86
CA THR A 741 48.60 -31.46 16.71
C THR A 741 47.94 -30.08 16.82
N LEU A 742 48.66 -29.09 17.34
CA LEU A 742 48.14 -27.74 17.58
C LEU A 742 48.37 -26.81 16.38
N PRO A 743 47.48 -25.83 16.16
CA PRO A 743 47.71 -24.75 15.21
C PRO A 743 48.95 -23.91 15.55
N ASP A 744 49.57 -23.30 14.52
CA ASP A 744 50.85 -22.59 14.62
C ASP A 744 50.95 -21.53 15.74
N LYS A 745 49.82 -20.88 16.07
CA LYS A 745 49.75 -19.89 17.15
C LYS A 745 49.91 -20.52 18.54
N ASP A 746 49.24 -21.65 18.77
CA ASP A 746 49.22 -22.32 20.07
C ASP A 746 50.44 -23.23 20.24
N ALA A 747 50.93 -23.82 19.14
CA ALA A 747 52.18 -24.56 19.10
C ALA A 747 53.38 -23.71 19.55
N ARG A 748 53.40 -22.42 19.19
CA ARG A 748 54.40 -21.45 19.67
C ARG A 748 54.36 -21.27 21.19
N MET A 749 53.17 -21.09 21.76
CA MET A 749 52.98 -20.95 23.21
C MET A 749 53.41 -22.23 23.96
N MET A 750 53.15 -23.40 23.38
CA MET A 750 53.62 -24.68 23.92
C MET A 750 55.14 -24.82 23.85
N CYS A 751 55.78 -24.41 22.74
CA CYS A 751 57.24 -24.43 22.61
C CYS A 751 57.92 -23.54 23.65
N MET A 752 57.35 -22.35 23.92
CA MET A 752 57.81 -21.45 24.98
C MET A 752 57.81 -22.12 26.35
N ARG A 753 56.68 -22.71 26.74
CA ARG A 753 56.56 -23.41 28.03
C ARG A 753 57.42 -24.67 28.10
N PHE A 754 57.61 -25.37 26.98
CA PHE A 754 58.48 -26.54 26.90
C PHE A 754 59.95 -26.15 27.12
N ALA A 755 60.40 -25.08 26.48
CA ALA A 755 61.76 -24.56 26.65
C ALA A 755 62.01 -24.04 28.08
N GLU A 756 61.04 -23.39 28.71
CA GLU A 756 61.14 -22.97 30.11
C GLU A 756 61.24 -24.14 31.08
N MET A 757 60.54 -25.24 30.81
CA MET A 757 60.58 -26.44 31.62
C MET A 757 61.93 -27.16 31.49
N GLU A 758 62.44 -27.34 30.25
CA GLU A 758 63.77 -27.94 30.04
C GLU A 758 64.88 -27.06 30.61
N ARG A 759 64.72 -25.72 30.60
CA ARG A 759 65.59 -24.80 31.35
C ARG A 759 65.57 -25.09 32.84
N LYS A 760 64.39 -25.30 33.45
CA LYS A 760 64.26 -25.66 34.88
C LYS A 760 64.89 -27.02 35.21
N LEU A 761 64.92 -27.94 34.25
CA LEU A 761 65.59 -29.25 34.39
C LEU A 761 67.11 -29.20 34.12
N GLY A 762 67.64 -28.07 33.63
CA GLY A 762 69.07 -27.86 33.36
C GLY A 762 69.55 -28.33 31.98
N GLU A 763 68.64 -28.75 31.10
CA GLU A 763 68.94 -29.25 29.75
C GLU A 763 68.93 -28.08 28.74
N ILE A 764 69.96 -27.24 28.81
CA ILE A 764 70.04 -25.98 28.07
C ILE A 764 70.09 -26.20 26.55
N ASP A 765 70.79 -27.24 26.08
CA ASP A 765 70.92 -27.51 24.64
C ASP A 765 69.62 -28.02 24.01
N ARG A 766 68.78 -28.70 24.78
CA ARG A 766 67.43 -29.08 24.33
C ARG A 766 66.50 -27.88 24.33
N ALA A 767 66.57 -27.02 25.35
CA ALA A 767 65.82 -25.77 25.37
C ALA A 767 66.14 -24.92 24.12
N ARG A 768 67.41 -24.85 23.71
CA ARG A 768 67.84 -24.23 22.44
C ARG A 768 67.23 -24.89 21.22
N GLY A 769 67.26 -26.22 21.16
CA GLY A 769 66.64 -26.99 20.07
C GLY A 769 65.13 -26.71 19.94
N ILE A 770 64.44 -26.57 21.07
CA ILE A 770 63.02 -26.22 21.12
C ILE A 770 62.79 -24.78 20.64
N PHE A 771 63.62 -23.83 21.07
CA PHE A 771 63.53 -22.45 20.58
C PHE A 771 63.79 -22.35 19.06
N ALA A 772 64.73 -23.14 18.54
CA ALA A 772 64.98 -23.24 17.10
C ALA A 772 63.79 -23.86 16.36
N HIS A 773 63.14 -24.88 16.92
CA HIS A 773 61.93 -25.49 16.35
C HIS A 773 60.74 -24.52 16.38
N GLY A 774 60.49 -23.88 17.52
CA GLY A 774 59.41 -22.90 17.69
C GLY A 774 59.59 -21.64 16.81
N SER A 775 60.81 -21.35 16.36
CA SER A 775 61.09 -20.26 15.42
C SER A 775 60.49 -20.47 14.02
N GLN A 776 60.23 -21.71 13.63
CA GLN A 776 59.61 -22.04 12.34
C GLN A 776 58.14 -21.60 12.28
N PHE A 777 57.47 -21.56 13.44
CA PHE A 777 56.07 -21.15 13.57
C PHE A 777 55.93 -19.67 13.95
N SER A 778 57.01 -18.91 14.09
CA SER A 778 57.02 -17.61 14.78
C SER A 778 57.50 -16.45 13.91
N ASP A 779 56.53 -15.67 13.40
CA ASP A 779 56.78 -14.40 12.73
C ASP A 779 57.49 -13.40 13.65
N PRO A 780 58.68 -12.88 13.28
CA PRO A 780 59.40 -11.91 14.12
C PRO A 780 58.72 -10.54 14.24
N ARG A 781 57.71 -10.25 13.39
CA ARG A 781 56.93 -9.00 13.45
C ARG A 781 55.70 -9.09 14.34
N ILE A 782 55.05 -10.25 14.38
CA ILE A 782 53.78 -10.44 15.09
C ILE A 782 54.03 -10.96 16.51
N ALA A 783 55.04 -11.80 16.71
CA ALA A 783 55.37 -12.37 18.01
C ALA A 783 56.74 -11.90 18.51
N SER A 784 56.81 -10.61 18.86
CA SER A 784 57.98 -10.05 19.54
C SER A 784 58.31 -10.81 20.83
N ASP A 785 57.29 -11.23 21.58
CA ASP A 785 57.41 -11.87 22.89
C ASP A 785 58.21 -13.18 22.84
N TYR A 786 58.01 -13.99 21.80
CA TYR A 786 58.76 -15.24 21.59
C TYR A 786 60.26 -14.96 21.40
N TRP A 787 60.56 -13.98 20.55
CA TRP A 787 61.94 -13.59 20.24
C TRP A 787 62.63 -12.86 21.39
N GLN A 788 61.88 -12.13 22.21
CA GLN A 788 62.38 -11.54 23.45
C GLN A 788 62.73 -12.61 24.46
N ALA A 789 61.87 -13.62 24.66
CA ALA A 789 62.15 -14.69 25.59
C ALA A 789 63.32 -15.59 25.13
N TRP A 790 63.49 -15.84 23.83
CA TRP A 790 64.68 -16.50 23.31
C TRP A 790 65.93 -15.63 23.45
N HIS A 791 65.82 -14.31 23.21
CA HIS A 791 66.91 -13.37 23.45
C HIS A 791 67.37 -13.38 24.91
N ASP A 792 66.44 -13.29 25.86
CA ASP A 792 66.73 -13.32 27.29
C ASP A 792 67.34 -14.66 27.73
N PHE A 793 66.91 -15.76 27.10
CA PHE A 793 67.50 -17.08 27.32
C PHE A 793 68.97 -17.15 26.86
N GLU A 794 69.30 -16.67 25.67
CA GLU A 794 70.69 -16.66 25.17
C GLU A 794 71.57 -15.66 25.93
N VAL A 795 71.01 -14.56 26.45
CA VAL A 795 71.75 -13.63 27.33
C VAL A 795 72.11 -14.30 28.66
N GLN A 796 71.24 -15.16 29.20
CA GLN A 796 71.46 -15.82 30.49
C GLN A 796 72.38 -17.06 30.39
N HIS A 797 72.34 -17.77 29.26
CA HIS A 797 72.98 -19.09 29.14
C HIS A 797 73.89 -19.26 27.92
N GLY A 798 73.94 -18.30 26.99
CA GLY A 798 74.58 -18.42 25.67
C GLY A 798 76.03 -17.94 25.59
N ASN A 799 76.63 -18.21 24.43
CA ASN A 799 77.94 -17.74 23.98
C ASN A 799 77.77 -16.77 22.80
N GLU A 800 78.79 -15.98 22.45
CA GLU A 800 78.70 -15.04 21.31
C GLU A 800 78.25 -15.70 20.00
N ASP A 801 78.67 -16.95 19.77
CA ASP A 801 78.34 -17.68 18.56
C ASP A 801 76.90 -18.22 18.55
N THR A 802 76.36 -18.61 19.71
CA THR A 802 74.96 -19.06 19.82
C THR A 802 74.00 -17.88 19.67
N PHE A 803 74.37 -16.72 20.19
CA PHE A 803 73.63 -15.47 20.02
C PHE A 803 73.61 -15.00 18.56
N LYS A 804 74.75 -15.10 17.86
CA LYS A 804 74.83 -14.82 16.41
C LYS A 804 73.96 -15.78 15.59
N GLU A 805 73.91 -17.06 15.97
CA GLU A 805 73.07 -18.06 15.30
C GLU A 805 71.58 -17.78 15.52
N MET A 806 71.15 -17.36 16.71
CA MET A 806 69.78 -16.88 16.95
C MET A 806 69.44 -15.69 16.03
N LEU A 807 70.31 -14.68 15.90
CA LEU A 807 70.10 -13.55 15.00
C LEU A 807 70.08 -13.96 13.51
N ARG A 808 70.87 -14.97 13.14
CA ARG A 808 70.84 -15.55 11.80
C ARG A 808 69.52 -16.24 11.52
N ILE A 809 69.04 -17.07 12.46
CA ILE A 809 67.76 -17.75 12.36
C ILE A 809 66.63 -16.73 12.29
N LYS A 810 66.63 -15.70 13.14
CA LYS A 810 65.67 -14.57 13.12
C LYS A 810 65.60 -13.90 11.75
N ARG A 811 66.75 -13.59 11.15
CA ARG A 811 66.81 -13.02 9.79
C ARG A 811 66.32 -14.00 8.73
N SER A 812 66.68 -15.28 8.83
CA SER A 812 66.24 -16.30 7.88
C SER A 812 64.72 -16.53 7.91
N VAL A 813 64.12 -16.55 9.09
CA VAL A 813 62.69 -16.70 9.31
C VAL A 813 61.95 -15.43 8.83
N GLN A 814 62.48 -14.24 9.15
CA GLN A 814 61.94 -12.98 8.63
C GLN A 814 61.92 -12.94 7.09
N VAL A 815 62.95 -13.49 6.45
CA VAL A 815 63.02 -13.58 4.99
C VAL A 815 62.01 -14.59 4.46
N LYS A 816 61.91 -15.79 5.04
CA LYS A 816 60.93 -16.82 4.65
C LYS A 816 59.49 -16.31 4.70
N PHE A 817 59.10 -15.69 5.81
CA PHE A 817 57.74 -15.13 5.93
C PHE A 817 57.55 -13.88 5.06
N ASN A 818 58.58 -13.06 4.81
CA ASN A 818 58.47 -11.95 3.86
C ASN A 818 58.28 -12.44 2.41
N THR A 819 58.89 -13.56 2.02
CA THR A 819 58.68 -14.17 0.70
C THR A 819 57.31 -14.81 0.59
N ASP A 820 56.80 -15.44 1.66
CA ASP A 820 55.48 -16.04 1.65
C ASP A 820 54.38 -14.97 1.67
N VAL A 821 54.54 -13.89 2.45
CA VAL A 821 53.62 -12.75 2.47
C VAL A 821 53.69 -11.98 1.15
N SER A 822 54.87 -11.77 0.56
CA SER A 822 54.96 -11.12 -0.76
C SER A 822 54.39 -12.00 -1.87
N TYR A 823 54.50 -13.32 -1.76
CA TYR A 823 53.88 -14.28 -2.67
C TYR A 823 52.35 -14.32 -2.52
N ILE A 824 51.82 -14.36 -1.30
CA ILE A 824 50.38 -14.34 -1.01
C ILE A 824 49.77 -12.99 -1.41
N THR A 825 50.45 -11.87 -1.13
CA THR A 825 49.99 -10.54 -1.58
C THR A 825 50.08 -10.39 -3.09
N ALA A 826 51.10 -10.93 -3.76
CA ALA A 826 51.17 -10.99 -5.21
C ALA A 826 50.05 -11.88 -5.80
N GLN A 827 49.72 -12.99 -5.15
CA GLN A 827 48.62 -13.88 -5.56
C GLN A 827 47.24 -13.23 -5.34
N MET A 828 47.06 -12.46 -4.26
CA MET A 828 45.85 -11.66 -3.99
C MET A 828 45.72 -10.45 -4.93
N LEU A 829 46.83 -9.82 -5.31
CA LEU A 829 46.86 -8.77 -6.34
C LEU A 829 46.58 -9.34 -7.73
N GLN A 830 47.08 -10.54 -8.06
CA GLN A 830 46.76 -11.23 -9.32
C GLN A 830 45.28 -11.64 -9.39
N THR A 831 44.66 -12.06 -8.29
CA THR A 831 43.22 -12.31 -8.27
C THR A 831 42.39 -11.02 -8.35
N GLN A 832 42.88 -9.90 -7.82
CA GLN A 832 42.24 -8.58 -8.02
C GLN A 832 42.43 -8.01 -9.44
N GLU A 833 43.60 -8.18 -10.06
CA GLU A 833 43.84 -7.75 -11.45
C GLU A 833 43.12 -8.65 -12.47
N GLY A 834 42.93 -9.94 -12.15
CA GLY A 834 42.08 -10.87 -12.91
C GLY A 834 40.59 -10.51 -12.92
N LEU A 835 40.15 -9.58 -12.05
CA LEU A 835 38.77 -9.07 -12.02
C LEU A 835 38.57 -7.75 -12.81
N LYS A 836 39.62 -7.13 -13.36
CA LYS A 836 39.52 -5.79 -13.99
C LYS A 836 39.89 -5.71 -15.49
N VAL A 837 40.22 -6.79 -16.18
CA VAL A 837 40.49 -6.75 -17.64
C VAL A 837 39.70 -7.83 -18.38
N GLY A 838 38.46 -7.49 -18.76
CA GLY A 838 37.68 -8.19 -19.78
C GLY A 838 37.31 -7.23 -20.90
N GLY A 839 38.14 -7.09 -21.93
CA GLY A 839 37.85 -6.23 -23.09
C GLY A 839 39.00 -6.04 -24.10
N THR A 840 39.13 -7.01 -25.02
CA THR A 840 39.65 -6.90 -26.40
C THR A 840 41.11 -6.48 -26.74
N SER A 841 41.83 -7.47 -27.31
CA SER A 841 42.70 -7.49 -28.52
C SER A 841 44.06 -6.76 -28.61
N GLY A 842 45.12 -7.59 -28.78
CA GLY A 842 46.37 -7.36 -29.56
C GLY A 842 47.48 -6.53 -28.89
N ASP A 843 48.78 -6.74 -29.08
CA ASP A 843 49.53 -7.70 -29.89
C ASP A 843 51.04 -7.63 -29.54
N ALA A 844 51.72 -8.77 -29.67
CA ALA A 844 53.05 -8.96 -30.28
C ALA A 844 54.26 -8.01 -30.07
N MET A 845 54.62 -7.56 -28.85
CA MET A 845 55.94 -6.89 -28.64
C MET A 845 56.67 -7.20 -27.33
N GLN A 846 56.33 -8.29 -26.63
CA GLN A 846 57.10 -8.74 -25.45
C GLN A 846 57.79 -10.09 -25.64
N THR A 847 57.53 -10.78 -26.75
CA THR A 847 58.13 -12.08 -27.08
C THR A 847 59.49 -11.99 -27.79
N LEU A 848 60.03 -10.78 -28.03
CA LEU A 848 61.24 -10.62 -28.84
C LEU A 848 62.52 -10.22 -28.09
N ASP A 849 62.47 -9.84 -26.80
CA ASP A 849 63.62 -9.13 -26.22
C ASP A 849 64.53 -9.91 -25.27
N ARG A 850 64.31 -11.19 -24.94
CA ARG A 850 65.29 -11.89 -24.07
C ARG A 850 65.28 -13.42 -24.12
N MET A 851 65.45 -13.96 -25.33
CA MET A 851 66.15 -15.24 -25.53
C MET A 851 67.57 -14.94 -26.04
N THR A 852 68.51 -14.64 -25.14
CA THR A 852 69.99 -14.72 -25.30
C THR A 852 70.57 -14.18 -23.97
N SER A 853 71.00 -14.98 -23.00
CA SER A 853 72.27 -15.71 -23.04
C SER A 853 72.35 -16.79 -21.93
N GLY A 854 72.55 -18.04 -22.35
CA GLY A 854 73.29 -19.15 -21.73
C GLY A 854 73.29 -19.39 -20.21
N GLY A 855 72.82 -20.58 -19.81
CA GLY A 855 73.26 -21.30 -18.59
C GLY A 855 74.73 -21.78 -18.68
N PRO A 856 75.27 -22.63 -17.75
CA PRO A 856 74.68 -23.93 -17.38
C PRO A 856 74.97 -24.48 -15.95
N GLY A 857 74.33 -25.60 -15.61
CA GLY A 857 74.71 -26.53 -14.52
C GLY A 857 73.49 -27.10 -13.77
N GLU A 858 72.83 -28.15 -14.28
CA GLU A 858 73.02 -29.57 -13.85
C GLU A 858 72.56 -29.83 -12.39
N MET A 859 71.73 -30.82 -12.01
CA MET A 859 71.41 -32.13 -12.56
C MET A 859 70.13 -32.73 -11.94
N ASN A 860 69.64 -33.76 -12.63
CA ASN A 860 68.47 -34.63 -12.49
C ASN A 860 68.29 -35.46 -11.18
N PHE A 861 67.08 -36.06 -11.11
CA PHE A 861 66.74 -37.42 -10.62
C PHE A 861 66.45 -37.61 -9.10
N VAL A 862 65.54 -38.47 -8.59
CA VAL A 862 64.37 -39.29 -9.05
C VAL A 862 63.73 -39.95 -7.79
N LYS A 863 62.42 -40.21 -7.67
CA LYS A 863 61.65 -41.50 -7.78
C LYS A 863 60.42 -41.36 -6.84
N SER A 864 59.24 -41.98 -6.96
CA SER A 864 58.67 -43.03 -7.80
C SER A 864 57.14 -43.02 -7.66
N LYS A 865 56.44 -43.43 -8.73
CA LYS A 865 55.05 -43.88 -8.74
C LYS A 865 54.96 -45.37 -8.37
N ALA A 866 53.87 -45.78 -7.71
CA ALA A 866 53.25 -47.12 -7.82
C ALA A 866 51.73 -46.94 -7.59
N HIS A 867 50.88 -46.89 -8.62
CA HIS A 867 50.17 -47.98 -9.32
C HIS A 867 49.08 -48.71 -8.49
N SER A 868 47.80 -48.46 -8.80
CA SER A 868 46.83 -49.45 -9.36
C SER A 868 45.42 -48.83 -9.46
N VAL A 869 44.90 -48.63 -10.67
CA VAL A 869 43.95 -49.44 -11.49
C VAL A 869 42.49 -48.94 -11.37
N GLN A 870 42.01 -48.51 -12.54
CA GLN A 870 40.65 -48.24 -13.05
C GLN A 870 39.47 -49.00 -12.40
N ALA A 871 38.31 -48.35 -12.24
CA ALA A 871 37.21 -48.34 -13.23
C ALA A 871 35.83 -47.90 -12.64
N THR A 872 35.12 -47.10 -13.44
CA THR A 872 33.65 -47.03 -13.66
C THR A 872 32.68 -46.43 -12.61
N HIS A 873 32.22 -45.22 -12.98
CA HIS A 873 30.84 -44.66 -13.04
C HIS A 873 29.85 -44.73 -11.88
N GLY A 874 29.22 -43.57 -11.61
CA GLY A 874 27.86 -43.43 -11.10
C GLY A 874 27.64 -42.13 -10.33
N ASP A 875 26.87 -41.21 -10.92
CA ASP A 875 26.40 -39.94 -10.35
C ASP A 875 25.71 -40.09 -8.97
N ASP A 876 25.84 -39.09 -8.09
CA ASP A 876 24.70 -38.23 -7.69
C ASP A 876 25.05 -37.24 -6.56
N VAL A 877 24.77 -35.95 -6.85
CA VAL A 877 23.98 -34.98 -6.08
C VAL A 877 24.27 -34.76 -4.57
N LYS A 878 24.64 -33.52 -4.21
CA LYS A 878 23.96 -32.64 -3.23
C LYS A 878 24.77 -31.34 -3.00
N SER A 879 24.27 -30.20 -3.51
CA SER A 879 23.42 -29.22 -2.80
C SER A 879 24.20 -28.34 -1.82
N SER A 880 24.64 -27.18 -2.33
CA SER A 880 25.02 -26.01 -1.56
C SER A 880 23.77 -25.19 -1.23
N GLU A 881 23.46 -25.03 0.06
CA GLU A 881 22.59 -23.96 0.56
C GLU A 881 23.46 -22.98 1.34
N SER A 882 23.51 -21.77 0.80
CA SER A 882 24.28 -20.62 1.24
C SER A 882 23.47 -19.78 2.24
N THR A 883 24.03 -19.53 3.42
CA THR A 883 23.62 -18.43 4.31
C THR A 883 24.21 -17.10 3.83
N ALA A 884 23.40 -16.05 3.97
CA ALA A 884 23.53 -14.71 3.38
C ALA A 884 24.79 -13.91 3.78
N PRO A 885 25.27 -12.99 2.92
CA PRO A 885 26.23 -11.95 3.27
C PRO A 885 25.57 -10.63 3.69
N GLU A 886 26.30 -9.90 4.52
CA GLU A 886 26.00 -8.63 5.17
C GLU A 886 25.87 -7.43 4.19
N VAL A 887 25.21 -6.38 4.67
CA VAL A 887 24.86 -5.13 3.98
C VAL A 887 26.12 -4.32 3.60
N PRO A 888 26.23 -3.74 2.38
CA PRO A 888 27.36 -2.90 1.99
C PRO A 888 27.24 -1.48 2.57
N ALA A 889 28.27 -1.05 3.30
CA ALA A 889 28.45 0.34 3.75
C ALA A 889 28.93 1.24 2.59
N ASN A 890 28.33 2.42 2.50
CA ASN A 890 28.53 3.43 1.45
C ASN A 890 29.79 4.29 1.77
N PRO A 891 30.74 4.51 0.84
CA PRO A 891 32.02 5.14 1.13
C PRO A 891 32.06 6.63 0.73
N ASP A 892 31.13 7.45 1.24
CA ASP A 892 31.15 8.92 1.09
C ASP A 892 30.70 9.61 2.38
N GLU A 893 31.43 9.39 3.48
CA GLU A 893 31.26 10.17 4.70
C GLU A 893 32.54 10.96 4.97
N ILE A 894 32.44 12.28 4.77
CA ILE A 894 33.48 13.27 5.01
C ILE A 894 33.53 13.55 6.50
N ALA A 895 34.67 13.30 7.13
CA ALA A 895 34.94 13.70 8.50
C ALA A 895 35.10 15.24 8.58
N ILE A 896 34.19 15.89 9.33
CA ILE A 896 34.41 17.21 9.90
C ILE A 896 34.35 17.02 11.42
N ASP A 897 35.51 17.10 12.05
CA ASP A 897 35.64 17.38 13.48
C ASP A 897 35.34 18.86 13.71
N ASP A 898 34.53 19.15 14.73
CA ASP A 898 34.85 20.05 15.86
C ASP A 898 33.56 20.56 16.52
N ASP A 899 33.50 20.32 17.83
CA ASP A 899 33.04 21.22 18.91
C ASP A 899 31.74 22.04 18.77
N GLU A 900 30.79 21.82 19.69
CA GLU A 900 30.34 22.82 20.69
C GLU A 900 29.05 22.37 21.41
N ASP A 901 29.16 22.26 22.74
CA ASP A 901 28.25 22.71 23.80
C ASP A 901 26.74 22.33 23.86
N LEU A 902 26.41 21.92 25.11
CA LEU A 902 25.12 21.87 25.84
C LEU A 902 24.28 20.59 25.82
#